data_AF-A0A538SYY8-F1
#
_entry.id   AF-A0A538SYY8-F1
#
_cell.length_a   1.000
_cell.length_b   1.000
_cell.length_c   1.000
_cell.angle_alpha   90.00
_cell.angle_beta   90.00
_cell.angle_gamma   90.00
#
_symmetry.space_group_name_H-M   'P 1'
#
loop_
_entity.id
_entity.type
_entity.pdbx_description
1 polymer ?
#
loop_
_entity_poly.entity_id
_entity_poly.type
_entity_poly.pdbx_seq_one_letter_code
_entity_poly.pdbx_strand_id
1 'polypeptide(L)'
;MGGGWATGQGRTLLPISTERLRQFAEEFIEAYVRYAPYRTETRHPEEFWLVDAIVGFYARRAVARAGLGDDEAVAGGLATGYLTAVSTQGVSRDLEGPTTGSSGDRATWRSIGPLMLQELDHELRSRYSVAAGLDAIMPRFLSGGLAPSFWSLLPRRTPHEWDAFREDYVRGKTFAPVPDLFALVPTKNVPSPAGGEPSSHVTIVYTGNTDGYLENCGCKTNQSGGIARRATIVDSIRSVDPEAILLDAGSAIHRPDQYENPNVLARKEQRFYLEMLDRMGYAASTVGIGEIAQGADAFREQTRGLRLPFLSANVFDAGTVLGPRSVLLRPHGHRLLVIGVFDPPRGGKSQLRLDKELTRLSIRDVTESVREEIRDARPPPDLIVVMGKISPTTVRLLANALPELDIVISTDGNVPQWGRNSTARHQVILEEDQQGFLGRTLVLYTQIGMYGLSVADLDLDGAGRIAGAKLAESWLTDAVRDQNGIRRAMNRFYDRVGALAEAQAGVRAPLSGDPYWQGKRFAGAEGCRGCHQEEFAQWKGTPHASAYKTLLDKHRHYQPVCVSCHVVGFGSEYGYHVGQPENPLGNVQCEVCHGPGAEHAQQPSGANIRRQVSESVCLECHNPEHSDRFVYEERLPMVVHRHIDRVSHR
;
A
#
# COMPACT_ATOMS: atom_id res chain seq x y z
N MET A 1 -19.27 26.70 -27.32
CA MET A 1 -17.80 26.86 -27.47
C MET A 1 -17.38 28.13 -26.76
N GLY A 2 -16.26 28.09 -26.03
CA GLY A 2 -15.59 29.25 -25.40
C GLY A 2 -15.87 29.39 -23.90
N GLY A 3 -14.88 29.06 -23.05
CA GLY A 3 -14.91 29.44 -21.63
C GLY A 3 -14.25 28.50 -20.59
N GLY A 4 -13.66 27.36 -20.97
CA GLY A 4 -13.09 26.39 -20.01
C GLY A 4 -11.72 25.80 -20.37
N TRP A 5 -10.91 26.51 -21.17
CA TRP A 5 -9.61 26.03 -21.67
C TRP A 5 -8.42 26.78 -21.03
N ALA A 6 -8.56 27.30 -19.81
CA ALA A 6 -7.58 28.20 -19.21
C ALA A 6 -6.89 27.68 -17.93
N THR A 7 -6.78 26.36 -17.76
CA THR A 7 -5.74 25.76 -16.91
C THR A 7 -4.97 24.70 -17.70
N GLY A 8 -4.05 25.19 -18.53
CA GLY A 8 -2.75 24.58 -18.83
C GLY A 8 -2.70 23.07 -19.10
N GLN A 9 -2.51 22.78 -20.40
CA GLN A 9 -2.10 21.51 -21.02
C GLN A 9 -3.22 20.48 -21.20
N GLY A 10 -3.63 20.31 -22.47
CA GLY A 10 -4.30 19.09 -22.88
C GLY A 10 -3.48 17.89 -22.41
N ARG A 11 -4.05 17.07 -21.53
CA ARG A 11 -3.49 15.78 -21.12
C ARG A 11 -3.62 14.74 -22.25
N THR A 12 -3.53 15.18 -23.50
CA THR A 12 -3.55 14.33 -24.69
C THR A 12 -2.10 13.95 -25.00
N LEU A 13 -1.84 12.64 -25.02
CA LEU A 13 -0.59 11.88 -25.28
C LEU A 13 -0.10 10.97 -24.14
N LEU A 14 -0.92 10.71 -23.12
CA LEU A 14 -0.67 9.63 -22.15
C LEU A 14 -1.85 8.65 -22.15
N PRO A 15 -1.61 7.34 -21.96
CA PRO A 15 -2.63 6.33 -22.20
C PRO A 15 -3.84 6.48 -21.26
N ILE A 16 -5.03 6.17 -21.76
CA ILE A 16 -6.31 6.20 -21.03
C ILE A 16 -6.34 4.99 -20.09
N SER A 17 -6.16 5.22 -18.79
CA SER A 17 -6.39 4.20 -17.76
C SER A 17 -7.83 4.23 -17.26
N THR A 18 -8.30 3.12 -16.66
CA THR A 18 -9.61 3.00 -16.00
C THR A 18 -9.89 4.18 -15.09
N GLU A 19 -8.92 4.55 -14.25
CA GLU A 19 -9.10 5.65 -13.30
C GLU A 19 -9.10 7.02 -13.98
N ARG A 20 -8.22 7.27 -14.96
CA ARG A 20 -8.23 8.55 -15.67
C ARG A 20 -9.52 8.74 -16.44
N LEU A 21 -10.06 7.67 -17.02
CA LEU A 21 -11.37 7.70 -17.65
C LEU A 21 -12.47 7.93 -16.62
N ARG A 22 -12.36 7.34 -15.41
CA ARG A 22 -13.27 7.60 -14.29
C ARG A 22 -13.24 9.07 -13.89
N GLN A 23 -12.06 9.64 -13.66
CA GLN A 23 -11.91 11.05 -13.29
C GLN A 23 -12.46 11.96 -14.40
N PHE A 24 -12.15 11.67 -15.65
CA PHE A 24 -12.72 12.41 -16.79
C PHE A 24 -14.25 12.30 -16.82
N ALA A 25 -14.80 11.10 -16.59
CA ALA A 25 -16.25 10.90 -16.52
C ALA A 25 -16.88 11.64 -15.33
N GLU A 26 -16.22 11.69 -14.17
CA GLU A 26 -16.66 12.48 -13.02
C GLU A 26 -16.70 13.97 -13.33
N GLU A 27 -15.61 14.53 -13.86
CA GLU A 27 -15.52 15.95 -14.23
C GLU A 27 -16.57 16.29 -15.31
N PHE A 28 -16.76 15.40 -16.28
CA PHE A 28 -17.75 15.56 -17.32
C PHE A 28 -19.18 15.52 -16.77
N ILE A 29 -19.52 14.55 -15.92
CA ILE A 29 -20.86 14.47 -15.32
C ILE A 29 -21.06 15.67 -14.37
N GLU A 30 -20.08 16.03 -13.55
CA GLU A 30 -20.17 17.17 -12.63
C GLU A 30 -20.44 18.50 -13.37
N ALA A 31 -19.88 18.68 -14.57
CA ALA A 31 -20.20 19.81 -15.45
C ALA A 31 -21.71 19.94 -15.75
N TYR A 32 -22.42 18.82 -15.90
CA TYR A 32 -23.85 18.80 -16.22
C TYR A 32 -24.76 18.79 -14.99
N VAL A 33 -24.34 18.22 -13.87
CA VAL A 33 -25.18 18.17 -12.66
C VAL A 33 -25.01 19.42 -11.79
N ARG A 34 -23.84 20.09 -11.83
CA ARG A 34 -23.49 21.15 -10.88
C ARG A 34 -23.34 22.55 -11.48
N TYR A 35 -22.83 22.66 -12.71
CA TYR A 35 -22.42 23.96 -13.27
C TYR A 35 -23.37 24.49 -14.36
N ALA A 36 -23.51 25.82 -14.41
CA ALA A 36 -24.26 26.48 -15.49
C ALA A 36 -23.54 26.28 -16.84
N PRO A 37 -24.24 26.29 -18.00
CA PRO A 37 -25.68 26.50 -18.19
C PRO A 37 -26.52 25.22 -18.13
N TYR A 38 -25.90 24.06 -17.91
CA TYR A 38 -26.55 22.75 -18.06
C TYR A 38 -27.12 22.17 -16.76
N ARG A 39 -26.79 22.76 -15.59
CA ARG A 39 -27.25 22.26 -14.29
C ARG A 39 -28.78 22.10 -14.21
N THR A 40 -29.20 20.99 -13.62
CA THR A 40 -30.54 20.80 -13.09
C THR A 40 -30.52 21.05 -11.58
N GLU A 41 -31.29 22.01 -11.08
CA GLU A 41 -31.32 22.36 -9.66
C GLU A 41 -32.30 21.48 -8.88
N THR A 42 -31.81 20.79 -7.85
CA THR A 42 -32.63 20.10 -6.84
C THR A 42 -33.14 21.11 -5.80
N ARG A 43 -34.45 21.14 -5.53
CA ARG A 43 -35.06 22.06 -4.55
C ARG A 43 -35.29 21.46 -3.16
N HIS A 44 -35.15 20.15 -3.06
CA HIS A 44 -35.35 19.34 -1.87
C HIS A 44 -34.00 19.17 -1.15
N PRO A 45 -33.74 19.84 -0.01
CA PRO A 45 -32.48 19.71 0.71
C PRO A 45 -32.13 18.27 1.08
N GLU A 46 -33.15 17.46 1.37
CA GLU A 46 -33.05 16.03 1.64
C GLU A 46 -32.57 15.21 0.43
N GLU A 47 -32.61 15.75 -0.78
CA GLU A 47 -32.17 15.10 -2.02
C GLU A 47 -30.83 15.65 -2.54
N PHE A 48 -30.15 16.53 -1.81
CA PHE A 48 -28.86 17.11 -2.25
C PHE A 48 -27.75 16.07 -2.43
N TRP A 49 -27.79 14.99 -1.65
CA TRP A 49 -26.84 13.89 -1.77
C TRP A 49 -26.85 13.24 -3.17
N LEU A 50 -27.97 13.29 -3.89
CA LEU A 50 -28.09 12.72 -5.24
C LEU A 50 -27.13 13.37 -6.23
N VAL A 51 -26.81 14.66 -6.07
CA VAL A 51 -25.91 15.37 -6.97
C VAL A 51 -24.52 14.73 -6.95
N ASP A 52 -23.97 14.50 -5.75
CA ASP A 52 -22.66 13.88 -5.59
C ASP A 52 -22.71 12.36 -5.83
N ALA A 53 -23.83 11.69 -5.50
CA ALA A 53 -24.01 10.25 -5.72
C ALA A 53 -24.11 9.87 -7.20
N ILE A 54 -24.86 10.65 -8.00
CA ILE A 54 -25.03 10.43 -9.46
C ILE A 54 -23.67 10.52 -10.16
N VAL A 55 -22.85 11.52 -9.82
CA VAL A 55 -21.49 11.68 -10.37
C VAL A 55 -20.67 10.42 -10.10
N GLY A 56 -20.57 9.98 -8.84
CA GLY A 56 -19.76 8.82 -8.47
C GLY A 56 -20.27 7.49 -9.02
N PHE A 57 -21.59 7.32 -9.15
CA PHE A 57 -22.21 6.10 -9.68
C PHE A 57 -22.05 5.99 -11.20
N TYR A 58 -22.46 7.02 -11.94
CA TYR A 58 -22.41 6.97 -13.41
C TYR A 58 -21.01 7.09 -13.98
N ALA A 59 -20.06 7.75 -13.31
CA ALA A 59 -18.68 7.76 -13.76
C ALA A 59 -18.07 6.35 -13.79
N ARG A 60 -18.33 5.54 -12.76
CA ARG A 60 -17.86 4.15 -12.70
C ARG A 60 -18.55 3.27 -13.76
N ARG A 61 -19.88 3.40 -13.92
CA ARG A 61 -20.62 2.67 -14.97
C ARG A 61 -20.19 3.06 -16.38
N ALA A 62 -19.86 4.33 -16.63
CA ALA A 62 -19.35 4.78 -17.93
C ALA A 62 -18.01 4.10 -18.27
N VAL A 63 -17.12 3.95 -17.29
CA VAL A 63 -15.84 3.26 -17.46
C VAL A 63 -16.03 1.76 -17.74
N ALA A 64 -16.92 1.09 -17.01
CA ALA A 64 -17.26 -0.32 -17.27
C ALA A 64 -17.86 -0.50 -18.68
N ARG A 65 -18.78 0.39 -19.09
CA ARG A 65 -19.37 0.38 -20.44
C ARG A 65 -18.37 0.68 -21.55
N ALA A 66 -17.29 1.38 -21.26
CA ALA A 66 -16.17 1.59 -22.18
C ALA A 66 -15.23 0.37 -22.29
N GLY A 67 -15.51 -0.74 -21.58
CA GLY A 67 -14.72 -1.96 -21.60
C GLY A 67 -13.50 -1.95 -20.66
N LEU A 68 -13.38 -0.93 -19.80
CA LEU A 68 -12.28 -0.79 -18.82
C LEU A 68 -12.72 -1.18 -17.39
N GLY A 69 -13.57 -2.19 -17.29
CA GLY A 69 -14.15 -2.75 -16.05
C GLY A 69 -15.44 -3.51 -16.37
N ASP A 70 -16.01 -4.16 -15.36
CA ASP A 70 -17.31 -4.84 -15.42
C ASP A 70 -18.23 -4.33 -14.30
N ASP A 71 -19.49 -4.76 -14.32
CA ASP A 71 -20.47 -4.35 -13.31
C ASP A 71 -20.05 -4.81 -11.89
N GLU A 72 -19.30 -5.90 -11.77
CA GLU A 72 -18.75 -6.40 -10.50
C GLU A 72 -17.66 -5.47 -9.95
N ALA A 73 -16.74 -4.99 -10.78
CA ALA A 73 -15.71 -4.03 -10.39
C ALA A 73 -16.30 -2.68 -9.99
N VAL A 74 -17.37 -2.23 -10.68
CA VAL A 74 -18.11 -1.03 -10.27
C VAL A 74 -18.68 -1.23 -8.88
N ALA A 75 -19.37 -2.35 -8.68
CA ALA A 75 -20.01 -2.70 -7.44
C ALA A 75 -18.98 -2.79 -6.29
N GLY A 76 -17.86 -3.49 -6.47
CA GLY A 76 -16.84 -3.66 -5.43
C GLY A 76 -16.17 -2.34 -5.03
N GLY A 77 -15.94 -1.46 -6.01
CA GLY A 77 -15.42 -0.11 -5.75
C GLY A 77 -16.40 0.76 -4.95
N LEU A 78 -17.71 0.65 -5.20
CA LEU A 78 -18.73 1.35 -4.43
C LEU A 78 -18.84 0.83 -3.00
N ALA A 79 -18.81 -0.49 -2.82
CA ALA A 79 -18.82 -1.13 -1.51
C ALA A 79 -17.62 -0.75 -0.65
N THR A 80 -16.42 -0.74 -1.24
CA THR A 80 -15.19 -0.33 -0.56
C THR A 80 -15.29 1.11 -0.08
N GLY A 81 -15.79 2.01 -0.94
CA GLY A 81 -16.04 3.42 -0.58
C GLY A 81 -17.04 3.57 0.56
N TYR A 82 -18.14 2.83 0.52
CA TYR A 82 -19.14 2.80 1.58
C TYR A 82 -18.54 2.32 2.91
N LEU A 83 -17.82 1.20 2.89
CA LEU A 83 -17.28 0.60 4.11
C LEU A 83 -16.22 1.44 4.77
N THR A 84 -15.33 2.03 3.97
CA THR A 84 -14.35 3.00 4.44
C THR A 84 -15.05 4.19 5.13
N ALA A 85 -16.15 4.67 4.56
CA ALA A 85 -16.89 5.78 5.13
C ALA A 85 -17.58 5.39 6.44
N VAL A 86 -18.28 4.25 6.51
CA VAL A 86 -19.02 3.85 7.72
C VAL A 86 -18.12 3.34 8.85
N SER A 87 -16.88 2.93 8.56
CA SER A 87 -15.88 2.60 9.58
C SER A 87 -15.16 3.83 10.14
N THR A 88 -15.28 4.99 9.48
CA THR A 88 -14.62 6.24 9.91
C THR A 88 -15.44 6.95 10.99
N GLN A 89 -14.81 7.28 12.13
CA GLN A 89 -15.46 8.01 13.22
C GLN A 89 -15.95 9.39 12.76
N GLY A 90 -17.19 9.74 13.15
CA GLY A 90 -17.79 11.05 12.87
C GLY A 90 -18.48 11.17 11.51
N VAL A 91 -18.45 10.13 10.67
CA VAL A 91 -19.21 10.09 9.42
C VAL A 91 -20.67 9.70 9.70
N SER A 92 -21.62 10.55 9.30
CA SER A 92 -23.05 10.22 9.36
C SER A 92 -23.43 9.24 8.25
N ARG A 93 -24.27 8.25 8.55
CA ARG A 93 -24.86 7.36 7.54
C ARG A 93 -26.17 7.90 6.97
N ASP A 94 -26.74 8.93 7.58
CA ASP A 94 -27.97 9.56 7.12
C ASP A 94 -27.65 10.57 6.01
N LEU A 95 -27.98 10.21 4.77
CA LEU A 95 -27.76 11.05 3.59
C LEU A 95 -28.80 12.17 3.44
N GLU A 96 -29.97 12.02 4.07
CA GLU A 96 -31.07 13.00 4.03
C GLU A 96 -31.16 13.84 5.31
N GLY A 97 -30.26 13.59 6.26
CA GLY A 97 -30.21 14.28 7.54
C GLY A 97 -29.86 15.77 7.40
N PRO A 98 -29.93 16.52 8.51
CA PRO A 98 -29.63 17.95 8.51
C PRO A 98 -28.21 18.21 8.00
N THR A 99 -28.08 18.91 6.86
CA THR A 99 -26.79 19.27 6.27
C THR A 99 -26.33 20.65 6.73
N THR A 100 -25.02 20.77 6.95
CA THR A 100 -24.31 22.03 7.18
C THR A 100 -23.87 22.71 5.87
N GLY A 101 -24.05 22.04 4.73
CA GLY A 101 -23.54 22.48 3.43
C GLY A 101 -22.01 22.46 3.33
N SER A 102 -21.34 21.79 4.26
CA SER A 102 -19.88 21.76 4.35
C SER A 102 -19.23 20.79 3.35
N SER A 103 -17.91 20.89 3.20
CA SER A 103 -17.11 19.90 2.45
C SER A 103 -17.20 18.49 3.07
N GLY A 104 -17.46 18.38 4.38
CA GLY A 104 -17.61 17.11 5.08
C GLY A 104 -18.86 16.33 4.70
N ASP A 105 -20.00 17.03 4.55
CA ASP A 105 -21.26 16.44 4.11
C ASP A 105 -21.12 15.86 2.69
N ARG A 106 -20.47 16.62 1.81
CA ARG A 106 -20.21 16.19 0.43
C ARG A 106 -19.28 14.99 0.35
N ALA A 107 -18.23 14.95 1.16
CA ALA A 107 -17.31 13.80 1.22
C ALA A 107 -18.06 12.52 1.63
N THR A 108 -18.98 12.65 2.59
CA THR A 108 -19.86 11.57 3.03
C THR A 108 -20.77 11.08 1.90
N TRP A 109 -21.47 12.00 1.23
CA TRP A 109 -22.35 11.66 0.10
C TRP A 109 -21.61 11.00 -1.07
N ARG A 110 -20.40 11.47 -1.39
CA ARG A 110 -19.55 10.86 -2.44
C ARG A 110 -19.10 9.44 -2.10
N SER A 111 -19.04 9.10 -0.82
CA SER A 111 -18.53 7.80 -0.36
C SER A 111 -19.65 6.78 -0.13
N ILE A 112 -20.83 7.23 0.34
CA ILE A 112 -21.96 6.35 0.67
C ILE A 112 -23.02 6.36 -0.45
N GLY A 113 -23.36 7.53 -0.98
CA GLY A 113 -24.48 7.74 -1.89
C GLY A 113 -24.44 6.92 -3.19
N PRO A 114 -23.29 6.79 -3.87
CA PRO A 114 -23.20 5.96 -5.07
C PRO A 114 -23.60 4.49 -4.85
N LEU A 115 -23.24 3.89 -3.71
CA LEU A 115 -23.69 2.53 -3.40
C LEU A 115 -25.21 2.47 -3.22
N MET A 116 -25.82 3.49 -2.61
CA MET A 116 -27.27 3.54 -2.41
C MET A 116 -28.03 3.60 -3.73
N LEU A 117 -27.47 4.31 -4.73
CA LEU A 117 -28.00 4.29 -6.09
C LEU A 117 -27.86 2.92 -6.76
N GLN A 118 -26.77 2.20 -6.50
CA GLN A 118 -26.60 0.85 -7.01
C GLN A 118 -27.64 -0.12 -6.43
N GLU A 119 -27.88 -0.07 -5.12
CA GLU A 119 -28.90 -0.88 -4.46
C GLU A 119 -30.30 -0.59 -4.99
N LEU A 120 -30.58 0.69 -5.20
CA LEU A 120 -31.85 1.11 -5.76
C LEU A 120 -32.00 0.64 -7.22
N ASP A 121 -30.95 0.71 -8.03
CA ASP A 121 -30.95 0.19 -9.41
C ASP A 121 -31.20 -1.33 -9.43
N HIS A 122 -30.59 -2.08 -8.51
CA HIS A 122 -30.80 -3.52 -8.35
C HIS A 122 -32.26 -3.85 -8.01
N GLU A 123 -32.83 -3.17 -7.00
CA GLU A 123 -34.23 -3.35 -6.58
C GLU A 123 -35.24 -2.95 -7.67
N LEU A 124 -34.96 -1.88 -8.42
CA LEU A 124 -35.79 -1.47 -9.55
C LEU A 124 -35.82 -2.56 -10.64
N ARG A 125 -34.64 -3.10 -10.99
CA ARG A 125 -34.53 -4.14 -12.03
C ARG A 125 -35.18 -5.45 -11.60
N SER A 126 -35.04 -5.83 -10.31
CA SER A 126 -35.62 -7.06 -9.78
C SER A 126 -37.15 -7.02 -9.75
N ARG A 127 -37.75 -5.86 -9.44
CA ARG A 127 -39.21 -5.71 -9.27
C ARG A 127 -39.97 -5.31 -10.55
N TYR A 128 -39.33 -4.56 -11.44
CA TYR A 128 -39.97 -3.89 -12.59
C TYR A 128 -39.36 -4.20 -13.97
N SER A 129 -38.38 -5.12 -14.04
CA SER A 129 -37.59 -5.53 -15.22
C SER A 129 -36.35 -4.70 -15.54
N VAL A 130 -35.43 -5.26 -16.36
CA VAL A 130 -34.15 -4.64 -16.75
C VAL A 130 -34.32 -3.27 -17.43
N ALA A 131 -35.46 -3.05 -18.11
CA ALA A 131 -35.78 -1.77 -18.75
C ALA A 131 -36.18 -0.66 -17.76
N ALA A 132 -36.37 -0.98 -16.47
CA ALA A 132 -36.87 -0.07 -15.43
C ALA A 132 -35.79 0.39 -14.43
N GLY A 133 -34.51 0.16 -14.69
CA GLY A 133 -33.41 0.66 -13.85
C GLY A 133 -33.30 2.19 -13.85
N LEU A 134 -32.36 2.73 -13.09
CA LEU A 134 -32.09 4.17 -12.97
C LEU A 134 -31.84 4.85 -14.31
N ASP A 135 -31.32 4.12 -15.31
CA ASP A 135 -31.11 4.61 -16.67
C ASP A 135 -32.40 5.13 -17.34
N ALA A 136 -33.56 4.56 -16.98
CA ALA A 136 -34.86 4.99 -17.47
C ALA A 136 -35.41 6.23 -16.73
N ILE A 137 -34.87 6.51 -15.54
CA ILE A 137 -35.33 7.56 -14.63
C ILE A 137 -34.49 8.84 -14.81
N MET A 138 -33.18 8.69 -15.00
CA MET A 138 -32.25 9.83 -15.09
C MET A 138 -32.60 10.85 -16.17
N PRO A 139 -32.99 10.47 -17.40
CA PRO A 139 -33.37 11.45 -18.42
C PRO A 139 -34.52 12.34 -17.97
N ARG A 140 -35.47 11.82 -17.19
CA ARG A 140 -36.59 12.60 -16.64
C ARG A 140 -36.14 13.50 -15.50
N PHE A 141 -35.31 12.98 -14.60
CA PHE A 141 -34.75 13.74 -13.48
C PHE A 141 -33.91 14.95 -13.95
N LEU A 142 -33.12 14.77 -15.03
CA LEU A 142 -32.17 15.76 -15.56
C LEU A 142 -32.68 16.56 -16.77
N SER A 143 -33.97 16.47 -17.11
CA SER A 143 -34.52 17.02 -18.37
C SER A 143 -34.69 18.55 -18.42
N GLY A 144 -34.61 19.24 -17.28
CA GLY A 144 -34.87 20.69 -17.21
C GLY A 144 -33.99 21.41 -16.20
N GLY A 145 -34.19 22.72 -16.05
CA GLY A 145 -33.42 23.53 -15.08
C GLY A 145 -33.77 23.26 -13.61
N LEU A 146 -34.90 22.60 -13.34
CA LEU A 146 -35.37 22.24 -12.00
C LEU A 146 -35.70 20.75 -11.97
N ALA A 147 -35.06 19.99 -11.08
CA ALA A 147 -35.35 18.58 -10.90
C ALA A 147 -36.69 18.38 -10.16
N PRO A 148 -37.58 17.47 -10.62
CA PRO A 148 -38.64 16.95 -9.77
C PRO A 148 -38.04 16.14 -8.61
N SER A 149 -38.81 15.87 -7.55
CA SER A 149 -38.35 14.95 -6.50
C SER A 149 -37.99 13.59 -7.10
N PHE A 150 -36.80 13.10 -6.79
CA PHE A 150 -36.28 11.84 -7.32
C PHE A 150 -37.19 10.66 -6.94
N TRP A 151 -37.59 10.60 -5.66
CA TRP A 151 -38.51 9.58 -5.16
C TRP A 151 -39.87 9.63 -5.86
N SER A 152 -40.28 10.81 -6.36
CA SER A 152 -41.54 10.95 -7.09
C SER A 152 -41.53 10.25 -8.45
N LEU A 153 -40.35 10.11 -9.07
CA LEU A 153 -40.16 9.53 -10.40
C LEU A 153 -40.08 8.01 -10.41
N LEU A 154 -39.83 7.37 -9.26
CA LEU A 154 -39.68 5.92 -9.18
C LEU A 154 -41.01 5.19 -9.51
N PRO A 155 -40.97 4.08 -10.27
CA PRO A 155 -42.13 3.23 -10.45
C PRO A 155 -42.60 2.70 -9.10
N ARG A 156 -43.91 2.67 -8.88
CA ARG A 156 -44.50 2.20 -7.62
C ARG A 156 -45.87 1.57 -7.84
N ARG A 157 -46.14 0.47 -7.14
CA ARG A 157 -47.44 -0.18 -6.99
C ARG A 157 -48.23 0.41 -5.83
N THR A 158 -47.55 0.93 -4.80
CA THR A 158 -48.18 1.62 -3.66
C THR A 158 -47.51 2.97 -3.40
N PRO A 159 -48.21 3.94 -2.75
CA PRO A 159 -47.63 5.25 -2.47
C PRO A 159 -46.34 5.22 -1.63
N HIS A 160 -46.19 4.22 -0.75
CA HIS A 160 -45.14 4.08 0.27
C HIS A 160 -44.10 3.00 -0.04
N GLU A 161 -44.07 2.48 -1.26
CA GLU A 161 -43.25 1.32 -1.61
C GLU A 161 -41.75 1.49 -1.33
N TRP A 162 -41.24 2.70 -1.47
CA TRP A 162 -39.82 3.02 -1.31
C TRP A 162 -39.46 3.53 0.09
N ASP A 163 -40.43 3.70 0.98
CA ASP A 163 -40.20 4.28 2.31
C ASP A 163 -39.27 3.40 3.14
N ALA A 164 -39.44 2.07 3.08
CA ALA A 164 -38.56 1.14 3.78
C ALA A 164 -37.11 1.22 3.28
N PHE A 165 -36.90 1.19 1.96
CA PHE A 165 -35.56 1.33 1.36
C PHE A 165 -34.90 2.66 1.79
N ARG A 166 -35.68 3.74 1.76
CA ARG A 166 -35.23 5.08 2.12
C ARG A 166 -34.86 5.18 3.60
N GLU A 167 -35.66 4.60 4.49
CA GLU A 167 -35.40 4.54 5.93
C GLU A 167 -34.18 3.69 6.28
N ASP A 168 -34.10 2.50 5.69
CA ASP A 168 -33.08 1.52 6.02
C ASP A 168 -31.70 1.94 5.49
N TYR A 169 -31.64 2.30 4.21
CA TYR A 169 -30.36 2.50 3.53
C TYR A 169 -29.97 3.96 3.36
N VAL A 170 -30.91 4.83 2.98
CA VAL A 170 -30.60 6.25 2.70
C VAL A 170 -30.50 7.06 4.01
N ARG A 171 -31.38 6.80 4.98
CA ARG A 171 -31.32 7.39 6.34
C ARG A 171 -30.45 6.58 7.31
N GLY A 172 -29.87 5.47 6.83
CA GLY A 172 -28.85 4.72 7.54
C GLY A 172 -29.31 3.98 8.80
N LYS A 173 -30.59 3.60 8.91
CA LYS A 173 -31.04 2.77 10.04
C LYS A 173 -30.37 1.41 10.08
N THR A 174 -30.13 0.81 8.92
CA THR A 174 -29.42 -0.47 8.77
C THR A 174 -28.15 -0.27 7.97
N PHE A 175 -27.27 -1.27 7.96
CA PHE A 175 -26.17 -1.29 7.00
C PHE A 175 -26.71 -1.74 5.65
N ALA A 176 -26.16 -1.17 4.58
CA ALA A 176 -26.38 -1.70 3.24
C ALA A 176 -26.01 -3.20 3.23
N PRO A 177 -26.71 -4.05 2.47
CA PRO A 177 -26.41 -5.47 2.37
C PRO A 177 -25.18 -5.68 1.49
N VAL A 178 -24.07 -4.98 1.80
CA VAL A 178 -22.80 -5.05 1.09
C VAL A 178 -22.45 -6.50 0.82
N PRO A 179 -22.55 -7.42 1.79
CA PRO A 179 -22.16 -8.78 1.53
C PRO A 179 -23.16 -9.56 0.69
N ASP A 180 -24.43 -9.19 0.53
CA ASP A 180 -25.30 -9.92 -0.41
C ASP A 180 -25.00 -9.57 -1.88
N LEU A 181 -24.27 -8.47 -2.11
CA LEU A 181 -23.81 -8.01 -3.43
C LEU A 181 -22.40 -8.52 -3.77
N PHE A 182 -21.61 -8.87 -2.76
CA PHE A 182 -20.22 -9.33 -2.87
C PHE A 182 -19.92 -10.57 -2.03
N ALA A 183 -20.91 -11.37 -1.65
CA ALA A 183 -20.71 -12.58 -0.83
C ALA A 183 -19.93 -13.57 -1.68
N LEU A 184 -18.62 -13.42 -1.62
CA LEU A 184 -17.71 -14.45 -1.98
C LEU A 184 -18.01 -15.62 -1.05
N VAL A 185 -18.03 -16.83 -1.62
CA VAL A 185 -18.13 -18.03 -0.82
C VAL A 185 -17.03 -17.98 0.25
N PRO A 186 -17.38 -18.01 1.55
CA PRO A 186 -16.40 -17.87 2.61
C PRO A 186 -15.52 -19.12 2.64
N THR A 187 -14.25 -18.91 2.99
CA THR A 187 -13.32 -20.01 3.22
C THR A 187 -13.70 -20.79 4.48
N LYS A 188 -13.28 -22.06 4.52
CA LYS A 188 -13.51 -22.97 5.67
C LYS A 188 -12.18 -23.43 6.24
N ASN A 189 -12.15 -23.80 7.51
CA ASN A 189 -10.91 -24.29 8.14
C ASN A 189 -10.54 -25.73 7.75
N VAL A 190 -11.43 -26.43 7.04
CA VAL A 190 -11.23 -27.82 6.60
C VAL A 190 -11.61 -27.99 5.14
N PRO A 191 -10.92 -28.87 4.39
CA PRO A 191 -11.26 -29.14 3.00
C PRO A 191 -12.62 -29.85 2.89
N SER A 192 -13.29 -29.64 1.76
CA SER A 192 -14.56 -30.27 1.41
C SER A 192 -14.52 -30.86 0.00
N PRO A 193 -14.71 -32.18 -0.16
CA PRO A 193 -14.84 -33.19 0.90
C PRO A 193 -13.55 -33.31 1.73
N ALA A 194 -13.68 -33.81 2.96
CA ALA A 194 -12.54 -34.06 3.84
C ALA A 194 -11.52 -35.02 3.18
N GLY A 195 -10.23 -34.81 3.43
CA GLY A 195 -9.17 -35.72 2.98
C GLY A 195 -9.13 -37.03 3.76
N GLY A 196 -8.32 -37.97 3.28
CA GLY A 196 -8.02 -39.20 4.01
C GLY A 196 -7.08 -39.00 5.21
N GLU A 197 -6.64 -40.10 5.82
CA GLU A 197 -5.64 -40.07 6.90
C GLU A 197 -4.31 -39.46 6.41
N PRO A 198 -3.70 -38.53 7.16
CA PRO A 198 -2.39 -37.97 6.84
C PRO A 198 -1.31 -39.05 6.69
N SER A 199 -0.51 -38.95 5.62
CA SER A 199 0.54 -39.91 5.27
C SER A 199 1.90 -39.25 5.01
N SER A 200 1.91 -37.97 4.65
CA SER A 200 3.10 -37.17 4.36
C SER A 200 2.84 -35.70 4.66
N HIS A 201 3.89 -34.87 4.69
CA HIS A 201 3.79 -33.43 4.97
C HIS A 201 4.60 -32.59 3.98
N VAL A 202 4.15 -31.36 3.74
CA VAL A 202 4.88 -30.35 2.94
C VAL A 202 4.78 -29.01 3.64
N THR A 203 5.93 -28.39 3.92
CA THR A 203 6.00 -27.03 4.48
C THR A 203 6.20 -25.99 3.39
N ILE A 204 5.28 -25.04 3.26
CA ILE A 204 5.39 -23.88 2.38
C ILE A 204 5.53 -22.62 3.23
N VAL A 205 6.68 -21.97 3.13
CA VAL A 205 6.92 -20.63 3.65
C VAL A 205 6.63 -19.63 2.53
N TYR A 206 5.77 -18.66 2.78
CA TYR A 206 5.36 -17.70 1.77
C TYR A 206 5.43 -16.25 2.24
N THR A 207 5.86 -15.38 1.33
CA THR A 207 5.89 -13.92 1.48
C THR A 207 5.27 -13.24 0.26
N GLY A 208 5.01 -11.94 0.36
CA GLY A 208 4.51 -11.09 -0.72
C GLY A 208 4.25 -9.69 -0.15
N ASN A 209 4.02 -8.68 -1.00
CA ASN A 209 3.88 -7.28 -0.55
C ASN A 209 5.02 -6.85 0.39
N THR A 210 6.25 -7.20 0.00
CA THR A 210 7.42 -6.94 0.83
C THR A 210 8.12 -5.65 0.46
N ASP A 211 7.80 -5.09 -0.71
CA ASP A 211 8.18 -3.75 -1.17
C ASP A 211 9.69 -3.47 -1.11
N GLY A 212 10.53 -4.49 -1.18
CA GLY A 212 11.98 -4.34 -1.11
C GLY A 212 12.50 -3.94 0.27
N TYR A 213 11.69 -4.12 1.32
CA TYR A 213 11.98 -3.62 2.65
C TYR A 213 13.20 -4.34 3.28
N LEU A 214 14.30 -3.60 3.41
CA LEU A 214 15.55 -4.14 3.94
C LEU A 214 15.60 -4.19 5.46
N GLU A 215 15.28 -3.09 6.11
CA GLU A 215 15.33 -2.97 7.56
C GLU A 215 14.70 -1.67 8.05
N ASN A 216 14.40 -1.66 9.33
CA ASN A 216 13.98 -0.47 10.04
C ASN A 216 15.22 0.33 10.49
N CYS A 217 15.08 1.66 10.56
CA CYS A 217 16.15 2.57 10.96
C CYS A 217 16.63 2.38 12.41
N GLY A 218 15.90 1.64 13.26
CA GLY A 218 16.18 1.51 14.69
C GLY A 218 15.73 2.70 15.54
N CYS A 219 15.20 3.77 14.92
CA CYS A 219 14.84 5.02 15.61
C CYS A 219 13.48 4.99 16.33
N LYS A 220 12.64 3.99 16.08
CA LYS A 220 11.32 3.79 16.73
C LYS A 220 11.35 2.55 17.63
N THR A 221 10.46 2.52 18.62
CA THR A 221 10.20 1.32 19.42
C THR A 221 9.20 0.41 18.70
N ASN A 222 9.28 -0.92 18.91
CA ASN A 222 8.40 -1.94 18.31
C ASN A 222 8.50 -2.01 16.78
N GLN A 223 9.71 -1.89 16.26
CA GLN A 223 9.96 -1.98 14.83
C GLN A 223 9.87 -3.44 14.37
N SER A 224 9.02 -3.68 13.36
CA SER A 224 8.85 -5.01 12.75
C SER A 224 9.32 -5.01 11.30
N GLY A 225 9.82 -6.14 10.84
CA GLY A 225 10.31 -6.36 9.48
C GLY A 225 11.82 -6.63 9.44
N GLY A 226 12.38 -6.48 8.25
CA GLY A 226 13.82 -6.56 8.01
C GLY A 226 14.31 -7.92 7.52
N ILE A 227 15.09 -7.88 6.44
CA ILE A 227 15.55 -9.06 5.71
C ILE A 227 16.48 -9.96 6.54
N ALA A 228 17.25 -9.37 7.46
CA ALA A 228 18.15 -10.13 8.33
C ALA A 228 17.40 -10.92 9.42
N ARG A 229 16.29 -10.39 9.94
CA ARG A 229 15.41 -11.11 10.88
C ARG A 229 14.64 -12.22 10.16
N ARG A 230 14.18 -11.94 8.93
CA ARG A 230 13.54 -12.95 8.08
C ARG A 230 14.44 -14.17 7.90
N ALA A 231 15.70 -13.94 7.57
CA ALA A 231 16.67 -15.02 7.41
C ALA A 231 16.81 -15.89 8.67
N THR A 232 16.75 -15.30 9.87
CA THR A 232 16.77 -16.07 11.14
C THR A 232 15.56 -16.99 11.27
N ILE A 233 14.36 -16.49 10.96
CA ILE A 233 13.15 -17.32 11.02
C ILE A 233 13.19 -18.43 9.96
N VAL A 234 13.65 -18.11 8.74
CA VAL A 234 13.86 -19.09 7.68
C VAL A 234 14.84 -20.20 8.12
N ASP A 235 15.97 -19.82 8.72
CA ASP A 235 16.94 -20.79 9.25
C ASP A 235 16.32 -21.66 10.36
N SER A 236 15.50 -21.06 11.23
CA SER A 236 14.77 -21.80 12.27
C SER A 236 13.79 -22.81 11.68
N ILE A 237 13.03 -22.43 10.66
CA ILE A 237 12.09 -23.34 9.97
C ILE A 237 12.86 -24.48 9.31
N ARG A 238 13.94 -24.17 8.57
CA ARG A 238 14.77 -25.18 7.90
C ARG A 238 15.54 -26.09 8.84
N SER A 239 15.74 -25.69 10.10
CA SER A 239 16.31 -26.57 11.12
C SER A 239 15.34 -27.68 11.53
N VAL A 240 14.03 -27.49 11.32
CA VAL A 240 12.97 -28.47 11.58
C VAL A 240 12.60 -29.23 10.31
N ASP A 241 12.37 -28.52 9.19
CA ASP A 241 12.11 -29.10 7.87
C ASP A 241 13.13 -28.57 6.84
N PRO A 242 14.23 -29.29 6.58
CA PRO A 242 15.24 -28.89 5.60
C PRO A 242 14.73 -28.73 4.16
N GLU A 243 13.59 -29.37 3.81
CA GLU A 243 12.99 -29.31 2.48
C GLU A 243 11.83 -28.29 2.39
N ALA A 244 11.63 -27.47 3.43
CA ALA A 244 10.66 -26.38 3.42
C ALA A 244 10.88 -25.45 2.22
N ILE A 245 9.81 -25.23 1.44
CA ILE A 245 9.84 -24.43 0.22
C ILE A 245 9.55 -22.97 0.55
N LEU A 246 10.37 -22.06 0.02
CA LEU A 246 10.16 -20.62 0.16
C LEU A 246 9.62 -20.04 -1.14
N LEU A 247 8.43 -19.44 -1.09
CA LEU A 247 7.78 -18.80 -2.23
C LEU A 247 7.53 -17.32 -1.94
N ASP A 248 7.66 -16.48 -2.96
CA ASP A 248 7.27 -15.07 -2.89
C ASP A 248 6.17 -14.78 -3.92
N ALA A 249 4.99 -14.39 -3.45
CA ALA A 249 3.83 -14.14 -4.30
C ALA A 249 3.91 -12.80 -5.06
N GLY A 250 5.04 -12.07 -4.96
CA GLY A 250 5.30 -10.86 -5.73
C GLY A 250 5.06 -9.56 -4.96
N SER A 251 5.24 -8.44 -5.67
CA SER A 251 5.41 -7.11 -5.06
C SER A 251 6.59 -7.13 -4.07
N ALA A 252 7.70 -7.71 -4.53
CA ALA A 252 8.98 -7.75 -3.83
C ALA A 252 9.77 -6.47 -4.04
N ILE A 253 9.36 -5.64 -5.00
CA ILE A 253 9.90 -4.32 -5.28
C ILE A 253 8.85 -3.27 -4.93
N HIS A 254 9.31 -2.11 -4.46
CA HIS A 254 8.48 -0.96 -4.09
C HIS A 254 7.38 -0.63 -5.10
N ARG A 255 6.20 -0.35 -4.56
CA ARG A 255 5.03 0.04 -5.35
C ARG A 255 5.06 1.54 -5.70
N PRO A 256 4.40 1.96 -6.80
CA PRO A 256 4.42 3.36 -7.26
C PRO A 256 3.82 4.36 -6.28
N ASP A 257 2.86 3.93 -5.46
CA ASP A 257 2.23 4.75 -4.43
C ASP A 257 3.17 5.05 -3.25
N GLN A 258 4.23 4.27 -3.08
CA GLN A 258 5.29 4.52 -2.11
C GLN A 258 6.42 5.36 -2.72
N TYR A 259 6.80 5.07 -3.97
CA TYR A 259 7.90 5.76 -4.65
C TYR A 259 7.60 6.00 -6.14
N GLU A 260 7.15 7.21 -6.48
CA GLU A 260 6.87 7.58 -7.87
C GLU A 260 8.13 7.60 -8.74
N ASN A 261 9.32 7.87 -8.19
CA ASN A 261 10.60 7.89 -8.88
C ASN A 261 11.74 7.45 -7.93
N PRO A 262 12.06 6.14 -7.84
CA PRO A 262 13.09 5.66 -6.93
C PRO A 262 14.44 6.22 -7.37
N ASN A 263 15.17 6.83 -6.43
CA ASN A 263 16.52 7.34 -6.66
C ASN A 263 17.54 6.19 -6.81
N VAL A 264 18.82 6.53 -7.01
CA VAL A 264 19.90 5.53 -7.19
C VAL A 264 20.04 4.61 -5.97
N LEU A 265 19.90 5.15 -4.76
CA LEU A 265 19.97 4.39 -3.51
C LEU A 265 18.83 3.35 -3.45
N ALA A 266 17.59 3.79 -3.61
CA ALA A 266 16.40 2.93 -3.56
C ALA A 266 16.47 1.80 -4.60
N ARG A 267 16.92 2.08 -5.83
CA ARG A 267 17.09 1.03 -6.86
C ARG A 267 18.18 0.01 -6.48
N LYS A 268 19.25 0.44 -5.81
CA LYS A 268 20.31 -0.47 -5.33
C LYS A 268 19.84 -1.28 -4.12
N GLU A 269 19.05 -0.69 -3.23
CA GLU A 269 18.44 -1.37 -2.08
C GLU A 269 17.45 -2.45 -2.54
N GLN A 270 16.61 -2.13 -3.52
CA GLN A 270 15.71 -3.09 -4.18
C GLN A 270 16.51 -4.26 -4.77
N ARG A 271 17.56 -3.99 -5.57
CA ARG A 271 18.42 -5.05 -6.12
C ARG A 271 19.00 -5.93 -5.00
N PHE A 272 19.54 -5.31 -3.95
CA PHE A 272 20.14 -6.03 -2.84
C PHE A 272 19.10 -6.90 -2.11
N TYR A 273 17.87 -6.43 -1.96
CA TYR A 273 16.78 -7.22 -1.39
C TYR A 273 16.51 -8.50 -2.21
N LEU A 274 16.43 -8.39 -3.54
CA LEU A 274 16.24 -9.55 -4.42
C LEU A 274 17.42 -10.53 -4.35
N GLU A 275 18.66 -10.02 -4.24
CA GLU A 275 19.85 -10.85 -4.00
C GLU A 275 19.78 -11.59 -2.66
N MET A 276 19.18 -11.00 -1.63
CA MET A 276 18.97 -11.68 -0.35
C MET A 276 17.90 -12.76 -0.44
N LEU A 277 16.81 -12.55 -1.20
CA LEU A 277 15.84 -13.62 -1.48
C LEU A 277 16.51 -14.81 -2.20
N ASP A 278 17.32 -14.54 -3.22
CA ASP A 278 18.12 -15.55 -3.92
C ASP A 278 19.08 -16.30 -2.98
N ARG A 279 19.78 -15.55 -2.11
CA ARG A 279 20.72 -16.11 -1.13
C ARG A 279 20.04 -16.95 -0.05
N MET A 280 18.82 -16.58 0.35
CA MET A 280 17.99 -17.37 1.25
C MET A 280 17.38 -18.59 0.56
N GLY A 281 17.56 -18.76 -0.75
CA GLY A 281 17.07 -19.92 -1.48
C GLY A 281 15.55 -19.94 -1.60
N TYR A 282 14.94 -18.78 -1.89
CA TYR A 282 13.58 -18.77 -2.41
C TYR A 282 13.52 -19.57 -3.71
N ALA A 283 12.52 -20.44 -3.84
CA ALA A 283 12.36 -21.34 -4.97
C ALA A 283 11.72 -20.64 -6.18
N ALA A 284 10.84 -19.66 -5.92
CA ALA A 284 10.24 -18.81 -6.94
C ALA A 284 9.72 -17.51 -6.32
N SER A 285 9.71 -16.44 -7.13
CA SER A 285 8.94 -15.22 -6.88
C SER A 285 7.97 -15.00 -8.05
N THR A 286 6.96 -14.15 -7.91
CA THR A 286 6.03 -13.79 -9.00
C THR A 286 6.13 -12.31 -9.33
N VAL A 287 5.87 -11.97 -10.59
CA VAL A 287 5.73 -10.57 -11.02
C VAL A 287 4.46 -9.97 -10.40
N GLY A 288 4.61 -8.93 -9.55
CA GLY A 288 3.53 -8.18 -8.94
C GLY A 288 3.45 -6.72 -9.41
N ILE A 289 2.81 -5.87 -8.59
CA ILE A 289 2.56 -4.46 -8.94
C ILE A 289 3.88 -3.68 -9.09
N GLY A 290 4.80 -3.83 -8.12
CA GLY A 290 6.08 -3.12 -8.12
C GLY A 290 6.99 -3.55 -9.28
N GLU A 291 7.00 -4.83 -9.62
CA GLU A 291 7.75 -5.36 -10.76
C GLU A 291 7.23 -4.79 -12.10
N ILE A 292 5.90 -4.80 -12.31
CA ILE A 292 5.29 -4.26 -13.54
C ILE A 292 5.52 -2.76 -13.65
N ALA A 293 5.33 -2.02 -12.56
CA ALA A 293 5.40 -0.57 -12.61
C ALA A 293 6.82 -0.05 -12.93
N GLN A 294 7.88 -0.81 -12.67
CA GLN A 294 9.21 -0.41 -13.12
C GLN A 294 9.38 -0.42 -14.63
N GLY A 295 8.55 -1.17 -15.35
CA GLY A 295 8.70 -1.43 -16.78
C GLY A 295 9.57 -2.66 -17.05
N ALA A 296 9.27 -3.36 -18.14
CA ALA A 296 9.85 -4.67 -18.45
C ALA A 296 11.39 -4.67 -18.55
N ASP A 297 11.98 -3.66 -19.17
CA ASP A 297 13.43 -3.58 -19.36
C ASP A 297 14.17 -3.35 -18.03
N ALA A 298 13.70 -2.41 -17.21
CA ALA A 298 14.26 -2.14 -15.90
C ALA A 298 14.11 -3.37 -14.99
N PHE A 299 12.97 -4.05 -15.04
CA PHE A 299 12.75 -5.29 -14.30
C PHE A 299 13.71 -6.41 -14.73
N ARG A 300 13.90 -6.63 -16.04
CA ARG A 300 14.87 -7.61 -16.56
C ARG A 300 16.30 -7.27 -16.16
N GLU A 301 16.66 -5.99 -16.11
CA GLU A 301 17.96 -5.54 -15.61
C GLU A 301 18.13 -5.81 -14.11
N GLN A 302 17.11 -5.46 -13.31
CA GLN A 302 17.07 -5.66 -11.86
C GLN A 302 17.08 -7.13 -11.43
N THR A 303 16.69 -8.06 -12.31
CA THR A 303 16.66 -9.50 -12.03
C THR A 303 17.79 -10.27 -12.71
N ARG A 304 18.58 -9.62 -13.57
CA ARG A 304 19.69 -10.26 -14.30
C ARG A 304 20.68 -10.93 -13.34
N GLY A 305 21.00 -12.20 -13.62
CA GLY A 305 21.98 -12.99 -12.87
C GLY A 305 21.49 -13.59 -11.54
N LEU A 306 20.22 -13.35 -11.15
CA LEU A 306 19.60 -14.08 -10.05
C LEU A 306 19.25 -15.51 -10.49
N ARG A 307 19.34 -16.48 -9.57
CA ARG A 307 18.88 -17.86 -9.80
C ARG A 307 17.39 -18.00 -9.47
N LEU A 308 16.89 -17.16 -8.57
CA LEU A 308 15.48 -17.01 -8.25
C LEU A 308 14.66 -16.70 -9.52
N PRO A 309 13.79 -17.60 -9.98
CA PRO A 309 12.92 -17.33 -11.11
C PRO A 309 11.78 -16.39 -10.68
N PHE A 310 11.51 -15.38 -11.50
CA PHE A 310 10.31 -14.55 -11.39
C PHE A 310 9.26 -15.06 -12.37
N LEU A 311 8.22 -15.68 -11.83
CA LEU A 311 7.18 -16.34 -12.59
C LEU A 311 6.19 -15.34 -13.21
N SER A 312 5.77 -15.61 -14.44
CA SER A 312 4.74 -14.83 -15.15
C SER A 312 4.10 -15.65 -16.27
N ALA A 313 2.94 -16.24 -16.01
CA ALA A 313 2.23 -17.11 -16.94
C ALA A 313 1.33 -16.36 -17.92
N ASN A 314 0.89 -15.16 -17.56
CA ASN A 314 -0.15 -14.42 -18.29
C ASN A 314 0.24 -12.98 -18.69
N VAL A 315 1.46 -12.50 -18.39
CA VAL A 315 1.91 -11.14 -18.76
C VAL A 315 2.94 -11.19 -19.88
N PHE A 316 2.66 -10.47 -20.97
CA PHE A 316 3.47 -10.44 -22.18
C PHE A 316 3.85 -9.01 -22.53
N ASP A 317 5.13 -8.82 -22.80
CA ASP A 317 5.73 -7.59 -23.31
C ASP A 317 6.13 -7.81 -24.77
N ALA A 318 5.46 -7.10 -25.69
CA ALA A 318 5.62 -7.28 -27.14
C ALA A 318 5.55 -8.76 -27.60
N GLY A 319 4.64 -9.54 -27.00
CA GLY A 319 4.46 -10.97 -27.31
C GLY A 319 5.44 -11.92 -26.60
N THR A 320 6.39 -11.40 -25.82
CA THR A 320 7.34 -12.19 -25.04
C THR A 320 6.94 -12.23 -23.57
N VAL A 321 6.98 -13.39 -22.93
CA VAL A 321 6.72 -13.50 -21.48
C VAL A 321 7.76 -12.71 -20.67
N LEU A 322 7.34 -12.12 -19.55
CA LEU A 322 8.26 -11.36 -18.67
C LEU A 322 9.24 -12.26 -17.90
N GLY A 323 8.89 -13.54 -17.72
CA GLY A 323 9.70 -14.55 -17.06
C GLY A 323 9.17 -15.95 -17.36
N PRO A 324 9.78 -17.02 -16.79
CA PRO A 324 9.23 -18.36 -16.89
C PRO A 324 7.77 -18.39 -16.37
N ARG A 325 6.91 -19.21 -16.97
CA ARG A 325 5.48 -19.25 -16.60
C ARG A 325 5.24 -20.01 -15.29
N SER A 326 6.02 -21.06 -15.08
CA SER A 326 5.91 -21.97 -13.94
C SER A 326 7.25 -22.60 -13.57
N VAL A 327 7.32 -23.24 -12.41
CA VAL A 327 8.44 -24.10 -11.97
C VAL A 327 7.89 -25.38 -11.33
N LEU A 328 8.56 -26.51 -11.55
CA LEU A 328 8.25 -27.79 -10.92
C LEU A 328 9.26 -28.10 -9.81
N LEU A 329 8.80 -28.11 -8.56
CA LEU A 329 9.59 -28.38 -7.36
C LEU A 329 9.34 -29.81 -6.86
N ARG A 330 10.22 -30.33 -6.00
CA ARG A 330 10.14 -31.71 -5.47
C ARG A 330 10.35 -31.83 -3.94
N PRO A 331 9.62 -31.09 -3.08
CA PRO A 331 9.73 -31.27 -1.63
C PRO A 331 9.21 -32.64 -1.19
N HIS A 332 9.96 -33.32 -0.33
CA HIS A 332 9.65 -34.63 0.24
C HIS A 332 9.21 -35.68 -0.81
N GLY A 333 9.73 -35.56 -2.04
CA GLY A 333 9.38 -36.43 -3.16
C GLY A 333 8.09 -36.08 -3.92
N HIS A 334 7.30 -35.08 -3.47
CA HIS A 334 6.08 -34.63 -4.14
C HIS A 334 6.36 -33.62 -5.25
N ARG A 335 5.74 -33.78 -6.42
CA ARG A 335 5.88 -32.84 -7.54
C ARG A 335 4.95 -31.65 -7.36
N LEU A 336 5.51 -30.51 -6.98
CA LEU A 336 4.79 -29.26 -6.74
C LEU A 336 4.95 -28.31 -7.94
N LEU A 337 3.90 -28.11 -8.73
CA LEU A 337 3.90 -27.13 -9.81
C LEU A 337 3.51 -25.76 -9.26
N VAL A 338 4.39 -24.78 -9.39
CA VAL A 338 4.13 -23.39 -8.98
C VAL A 338 3.98 -22.52 -10.22
N ILE A 339 2.85 -21.83 -10.34
CA ILE A 339 2.49 -20.97 -11.48
C ILE A 339 2.35 -19.53 -10.98
N GLY A 340 3.04 -18.60 -11.63
CA GLY A 340 2.93 -17.17 -11.29
C GLY A 340 1.96 -16.44 -12.20
N VAL A 341 0.99 -15.71 -11.64
CA VAL A 341 0.00 -14.95 -12.42
C VAL A 341 -0.16 -13.52 -11.91
N PHE A 342 -0.68 -12.65 -12.75
CA PHE A 342 -1.00 -11.27 -12.38
C PHE A 342 -2.41 -10.89 -12.85
N ASP A 343 -3.28 -10.57 -11.89
CA ASP A 343 -4.64 -10.04 -12.11
C ASP A 343 -4.61 -8.51 -11.96
N PRO A 344 -4.76 -7.70 -13.02
CA PRO A 344 -4.67 -6.24 -12.90
C PRO A 344 -5.63 -5.65 -11.86
N PRO A 345 -5.23 -4.63 -11.08
CA PRO A 345 -6.14 -3.98 -10.15
C PRO A 345 -7.35 -3.37 -10.89
N ARG A 346 -8.56 -3.61 -10.38
CA ARG A 346 -9.82 -3.06 -10.91
C ARG A 346 -10.40 -2.10 -9.88
N GLY A 347 -10.72 -0.86 -10.27
CA GLY A 347 -11.50 0.07 -9.44
C GLY A 347 -10.78 0.80 -8.29
N GLY A 348 -9.46 1.01 -8.36
CA GLY A 348 -8.66 1.75 -7.35
C GLY A 348 -8.08 3.09 -7.84
N LYS A 349 -7.38 3.83 -6.95
CA LYS A 349 -6.70 5.10 -7.29
C LYS A 349 -5.68 4.91 -8.42
N SER A 350 -5.60 5.88 -9.34
CA SER A 350 -4.65 5.85 -10.47
C SER A 350 -3.24 5.80 -9.93
N GLN A 351 -2.49 4.80 -10.38
CA GLN A 351 -1.06 4.74 -10.16
C GLN A 351 -0.40 5.01 -11.51
N LEU A 352 -0.08 6.28 -11.78
CA LEU A 352 0.31 6.77 -13.11
C LEU A 352 1.33 5.88 -13.82
N ARG A 353 2.33 5.42 -13.06
CA ARG A 353 3.40 4.56 -13.56
C ARG A 353 2.91 3.15 -13.89
N LEU A 354 2.17 2.52 -12.99
CA LEU A 354 1.57 1.19 -13.23
C LEU A 354 0.63 1.25 -14.43
N ASP A 355 -0.28 2.23 -14.44
CA ASP A 355 -1.26 2.48 -15.52
C ASP A 355 -0.56 2.59 -16.89
N LYS A 356 0.55 3.33 -16.94
CA LYS A 356 1.34 3.49 -18.17
C LYS A 356 1.92 2.16 -18.66
N GLU A 357 2.52 1.38 -17.77
CA GLU A 357 3.12 0.10 -18.18
C GLU A 357 2.07 -0.95 -18.54
N LEU A 358 0.94 -1.01 -17.82
CA LEU A 358 -0.17 -1.92 -18.14
C LEU A 358 -0.71 -1.70 -19.57
N THR A 359 -0.68 -0.48 -20.09
CA THR A 359 -1.16 -0.21 -21.47
C THR A 359 -0.22 -0.71 -22.57
N ARG A 360 1.02 -1.06 -22.21
CA ARG A 360 2.03 -1.60 -23.13
C ARG A 360 2.06 -3.12 -23.10
N LEU A 361 1.58 -3.72 -22.02
CA LEU A 361 1.58 -5.14 -21.80
C LEU A 361 0.29 -5.77 -22.35
N SER A 362 0.41 -7.01 -22.82
CA SER A 362 -0.73 -7.87 -23.08
C SER A 362 -0.89 -8.81 -21.88
N ILE A 363 -2.05 -8.75 -21.23
CA ILE A 363 -2.35 -9.58 -20.07
C ILE A 363 -3.47 -10.54 -20.46
N ARG A 364 -3.15 -11.84 -20.49
CA ARG A 364 -4.10 -12.90 -20.78
C ARG A 364 -4.97 -13.22 -19.56
N ASP A 365 -6.12 -13.84 -19.81
CA ASP A 365 -6.99 -14.36 -18.75
C ASP A 365 -6.21 -15.28 -17.81
N VAL A 366 -6.42 -15.07 -16.50
CA VAL A 366 -5.71 -15.79 -15.45
C VAL A 366 -6.10 -17.27 -15.45
N THR A 367 -7.39 -17.56 -15.56
CA THR A 367 -7.92 -18.94 -15.48
C THR A 367 -7.47 -19.77 -16.67
N GLU A 368 -7.53 -19.21 -17.88
CA GLU A 368 -7.04 -19.87 -19.09
C GLU A 368 -5.53 -20.12 -19.04
N SER A 369 -4.75 -19.13 -18.60
CA SER A 369 -3.30 -19.25 -18.51
C SER A 369 -2.88 -20.33 -17.51
N VAL A 370 -3.55 -20.42 -16.35
CA VAL A 370 -3.31 -21.49 -15.37
C VAL A 370 -3.70 -22.85 -15.95
N ARG A 371 -4.86 -22.96 -16.60
CA ARG A 371 -5.33 -24.22 -17.21
C ARG A 371 -4.33 -24.78 -18.23
N GLU A 372 -3.75 -23.91 -19.05
CA GLU A 372 -2.71 -24.30 -20.00
C GLU A 372 -1.47 -24.88 -19.31
N GLU A 373 -0.95 -24.19 -18.30
CA GLU A 373 0.24 -24.63 -17.58
C GLU A 373 0.03 -25.98 -16.87
N ILE A 374 -1.15 -26.19 -16.27
CA ILE A 374 -1.52 -27.48 -15.67
C ILE A 374 -1.55 -28.59 -16.73
N ARG A 375 -2.20 -28.34 -17.87
CA ARG A 375 -2.31 -29.32 -18.97
C ARG A 375 -0.95 -29.68 -19.55
N ASP A 376 -0.04 -28.71 -19.65
CA ASP A 376 1.25 -28.86 -20.33
C ASP A 376 2.36 -29.34 -19.38
N ALA A 377 2.12 -29.35 -18.07
CA ALA A 377 3.08 -29.81 -17.06
C ALA A 377 3.49 -31.28 -17.25
N ARG A 378 4.80 -31.51 -17.44
CA ARG A 378 5.39 -32.84 -17.58
C ARG A 378 6.63 -32.97 -16.67
N PRO A 379 6.73 -34.02 -15.83
CA PRO A 379 5.68 -35.01 -15.52
C PRO A 379 4.46 -34.35 -14.83
N PRO A 380 3.28 -35.01 -14.79
CA PRO A 380 2.11 -34.45 -14.11
C PRO A 380 2.43 -34.07 -12.66
N PRO A 381 1.92 -32.95 -12.14
CA PRO A 381 2.13 -32.56 -10.75
C PRO A 381 1.30 -33.41 -9.79
N ASP A 382 1.77 -33.50 -8.55
CA ASP A 382 1.01 -34.04 -7.41
C ASP A 382 0.25 -32.92 -6.69
N LEU A 383 0.82 -31.71 -6.68
CA LEU A 383 0.22 -30.51 -6.10
C LEU A 383 0.39 -29.31 -7.03
N ILE A 384 -0.63 -28.45 -7.10
CA ILE A 384 -0.66 -27.26 -7.95
C ILE A 384 -0.84 -26.00 -7.10
N VAL A 385 0.14 -25.10 -7.19
CA VAL A 385 0.15 -23.79 -6.53
C VAL A 385 0.05 -22.70 -7.58
N VAL A 386 -0.94 -21.83 -7.44
CA VAL A 386 -1.01 -20.57 -8.19
C VAL A 386 -0.69 -19.44 -7.22
N MET A 387 0.25 -18.58 -7.58
CA MET A 387 0.61 -17.43 -6.74
C MET A 387 0.72 -16.14 -7.53
N GLY A 388 0.51 -15.00 -6.87
CA GLY A 388 0.60 -13.70 -7.50
C GLY A 388 -0.28 -12.63 -6.86
N LYS A 389 -0.43 -11.51 -7.56
CA LYS A 389 -1.51 -10.55 -7.29
C LYS A 389 -2.79 -11.08 -7.91
N ILE A 390 -3.71 -11.59 -7.09
CA ILE A 390 -4.95 -12.24 -7.54
C ILE A 390 -6.11 -11.72 -6.69
N SER A 391 -7.07 -11.02 -7.29
CA SER A 391 -8.20 -10.49 -6.50
C SER A 391 -9.01 -11.62 -5.85
N PRO A 392 -9.64 -11.37 -4.68
CA PRO A 392 -10.49 -12.36 -4.03
C PRO A 392 -11.57 -12.96 -4.95
N THR A 393 -12.17 -12.19 -5.86
CA THR A 393 -13.07 -12.69 -6.91
C THR A 393 -12.37 -13.70 -7.83
N THR A 394 -11.22 -13.34 -8.41
CA THR A 394 -10.47 -14.24 -9.31
C THR A 394 -10.03 -15.51 -8.58
N VAL A 395 -9.75 -15.47 -7.28
CA VAL A 395 -9.51 -16.68 -6.47
C VAL A 395 -10.70 -17.65 -6.51
N ARG A 396 -11.94 -17.15 -6.37
CA ARG A 396 -13.15 -17.99 -6.44
C ARG A 396 -13.37 -18.54 -7.84
N LEU A 397 -13.13 -17.72 -8.87
CA LEU A 397 -13.20 -18.16 -10.26
C LEU A 397 -12.23 -19.30 -10.54
N LEU A 398 -10.97 -19.19 -10.08
CA LEU A 398 -9.98 -20.24 -10.19
C LEU A 398 -10.42 -21.52 -9.47
N ALA A 399 -10.79 -21.42 -8.19
CA ALA A 399 -11.21 -22.58 -7.38
C ALA A 399 -12.44 -23.30 -7.98
N ASN A 400 -13.37 -22.55 -8.59
CA ASN A 400 -14.54 -23.14 -9.24
C ASN A 400 -14.23 -23.72 -10.63
N ALA A 401 -13.39 -23.05 -11.41
CA ALA A 401 -13.11 -23.43 -12.80
C ALA A 401 -12.02 -24.51 -12.95
N LEU A 402 -11.24 -24.75 -11.90
CA LEU A 402 -10.10 -25.69 -11.87
C LEU A 402 -10.17 -26.57 -10.61
N PRO A 403 -10.99 -27.63 -10.58
CA PRO A 403 -11.13 -28.52 -9.42
C PRO A 403 -9.84 -29.23 -9.00
N GLU A 404 -8.85 -29.31 -9.90
CA GLU A 404 -7.51 -29.84 -9.66
C GLU A 404 -6.56 -28.86 -8.96
N LEU A 405 -6.93 -27.59 -8.80
CA LEU A 405 -6.10 -26.59 -8.14
C LEU A 405 -6.06 -26.79 -6.62
N ASP A 406 -4.88 -27.00 -6.06
CA ASP A 406 -4.72 -27.28 -4.63
C ASP A 406 -4.53 -26.01 -3.79
N ILE A 407 -3.73 -25.04 -4.25
CA ILE A 407 -3.33 -23.88 -3.45
C ILE A 407 -3.35 -22.59 -4.26
N VAL A 408 -3.89 -21.52 -3.68
CA VAL A 408 -3.75 -20.15 -4.18
C VAL A 408 -3.06 -19.28 -3.12
N ILE A 409 -1.94 -18.64 -3.47
CA ILE A 409 -1.24 -17.67 -2.62
C ILE A 409 -1.39 -16.28 -3.22
N SER A 410 -2.22 -15.43 -2.62
CA SER A 410 -2.51 -14.11 -3.14
C SER A 410 -1.89 -12.98 -2.32
N THR A 411 -1.38 -11.96 -3.02
CA THR A 411 -0.99 -10.69 -2.42
C THR A 411 -2.14 -9.69 -2.26
N ASP A 412 -3.35 -10.05 -2.71
CA ASP A 412 -4.53 -9.17 -2.69
C ASP A 412 -5.68 -9.87 -1.97
N GLY A 413 -5.81 -9.57 -0.68
CA GLY A 413 -6.92 -10.02 0.16
C GLY A 413 -8.00 -8.95 0.34
N ASN A 414 -7.89 -7.79 -0.31
CA ASN A 414 -8.75 -6.65 0.00
C ASN A 414 -10.14 -6.86 -0.57
N VAL A 415 -11.07 -7.27 0.30
CA VAL A 415 -12.48 -7.39 -0.03
C VAL A 415 -13.34 -7.21 1.23
N PRO A 416 -14.35 -6.34 1.16
CA PRO A 416 -15.48 -6.34 2.07
C PRO A 416 -16.12 -7.73 2.29
N GLN A 417 -16.11 -8.26 3.50
CA GLN A 417 -16.86 -9.49 3.79
C GLN A 417 -17.30 -9.65 5.25
N TRP A 418 -18.35 -10.44 5.48
CA TRP A 418 -18.74 -10.84 6.83
C TRP A 418 -17.77 -11.86 7.40
N GLY A 419 -17.25 -11.57 8.59
CA GLY A 419 -16.47 -12.51 9.37
C GLY A 419 -16.78 -12.46 10.85
N ARG A 420 -16.03 -13.21 11.63
CA ARG A 420 -16.04 -13.13 13.10
C ARG A 420 -14.71 -12.57 13.54
N ASN A 421 -14.71 -11.41 14.21
CA ASN A 421 -13.54 -10.98 14.95
C ASN A 421 -13.44 -11.83 16.23
N SER A 422 -12.22 -12.24 16.60
CA SER A 422 -11.89 -12.93 17.85
C SER A 422 -12.52 -12.31 19.11
N THR A 423 -12.79 -11.00 19.09
CA THR A 423 -13.41 -10.24 20.20
C THR A 423 -14.92 -10.02 20.05
N ALA A 424 -15.50 -10.28 18.87
CA ALA A 424 -16.91 -9.98 18.58
C ALA A 424 -17.80 -11.22 18.71
N ARG A 425 -18.87 -11.11 19.52
CA ARG A 425 -19.92 -12.15 19.62
C ARG A 425 -20.85 -12.20 18.41
N HIS A 426 -20.81 -11.19 17.54
CA HIS A 426 -21.64 -11.04 16.35
C HIS A 426 -20.76 -10.98 15.10
N GLN A 427 -21.36 -11.23 13.92
CA GLN A 427 -20.67 -11.01 12.64
C GLN A 427 -20.27 -9.53 12.52
N VAL A 428 -19.06 -9.30 12.03
CA VAL A 428 -18.51 -7.97 11.73
C VAL A 428 -18.08 -7.94 10.27
N ILE A 429 -18.05 -6.75 9.69
CA ILE A 429 -17.48 -6.57 8.35
C ILE A 429 -15.97 -6.48 8.51
N LEU A 430 -15.27 -7.39 7.83
CA LEU A 430 -13.83 -7.38 7.67
C LEU A 430 -13.48 -6.64 6.38
N GLU A 431 -12.34 -5.95 6.40
CA GLU A 431 -11.79 -5.25 5.23
C GLU A 431 -11.01 -6.20 4.30
N GLU A 432 -10.67 -7.38 4.81
CA GLU A 432 -9.89 -8.39 4.11
C GLU A 432 -10.56 -9.77 4.13
N ASP A 433 -10.21 -10.56 3.11
CA ASP A 433 -10.56 -11.95 2.99
C ASP A 433 -9.91 -12.81 4.09
N GLN A 434 -10.40 -14.03 4.32
CA GLN A 434 -9.84 -14.96 5.31
C GLN A 434 -9.16 -16.15 4.63
N GLN A 435 -8.01 -16.57 5.15
CA GLN A 435 -7.30 -17.76 4.71
C GLN A 435 -8.10 -19.03 5.05
N GLY A 436 -8.07 -20.04 4.17
CA GLY A 436 -8.78 -21.30 4.37
C GLY A 436 -9.20 -21.97 3.06
N PHE A 437 -10.06 -22.96 3.12
CA PHE A 437 -10.45 -23.79 1.98
C PHE A 437 -11.71 -23.29 1.25
N LEU A 438 -11.61 -23.18 -0.07
CA LEU A 438 -12.74 -23.12 -1.00
C LEU A 438 -12.91 -24.49 -1.65
N GLY A 439 -13.84 -25.29 -1.11
CA GLY A 439 -13.91 -26.70 -1.50
C GLY A 439 -12.63 -27.42 -1.12
N ARG A 440 -11.83 -27.81 -2.13
CA ARG A 440 -10.54 -28.49 -1.95
C ARG A 440 -9.34 -27.55 -2.04
N THR A 441 -9.51 -26.36 -2.61
CA THR A 441 -8.43 -25.40 -2.83
C THR A 441 -8.17 -24.61 -1.56
N LEU A 442 -6.93 -24.63 -1.06
CA LEU A 442 -6.45 -23.83 0.05
C LEU A 442 -6.09 -22.41 -0.45
N VAL A 443 -6.72 -21.39 0.13
CA VAL A 443 -6.47 -19.98 -0.15
C VAL A 443 -5.64 -19.38 0.96
N LEU A 444 -4.52 -18.76 0.58
CA LEU A 444 -3.52 -18.14 1.45
C LEU A 444 -3.31 -16.68 1.04
N TYR A 445 -3.11 -15.80 2.03
CA TYR A 445 -2.92 -14.36 1.82
C TYR A 445 -1.64 -13.89 2.49
N THR A 446 -0.90 -12.98 1.86
CA THR A 446 0.35 -12.40 2.42
C THR A 446 0.07 -11.16 3.26
N GLN A 447 -0.76 -11.29 4.30
CA GLN A 447 -1.35 -10.17 5.06
C GLN A 447 -0.32 -9.37 5.86
N ILE A 448 0.72 -10.03 6.37
CA ILE A 448 1.76 -9.38 7.21
C ILE A 448 2.89 -8.74 6.39
N GLY A 449 2.88 -8.89 5.06
CA GLY A 449 3.75 -8.18 4.12
C GLY A 449 5.23 -8.09 4.53
N MET A 450 5.77 -6.87 4.52
CA MET A 450 7.15 -6.57 4.95
C MET A 450 7.44 -6.86 6.43
N TYR A 451 6.41 -6.98 7.28
CA TYR A 451 6.57 -7.15 8.73
C TYR A 451 6.81 -8.59 9.15
N GLY A 452 6.66 -9.56 8.25
CA GLY A 452 6.60 -10.97 8.61
C GLY A 452 6.94 -11.96 7.48
N LEU A 453 6.67 -13.22 7.78
CA LEU A 453 6.47 -14.30 6.81
C LEU A 453 5.42 -15.29 7.34
N SER A 454 4.72 -15.94 6.42
CA SER A 454 3.66 -16.89 6.75
C SER A 454 4.11 -18.31 6.39
N VAL A 455 3.56 -19.29 7.09
CA VAL A 455 3.89 -20.71 6.94
C VAL A 455 2.59 -21.51 6.84
N ALA A 456 2.51 -22.36 5.84
CA ALA A 456 1.49 -23.39 5.70
C ALA A 456 2.17 -24.75 5.82
N ASP A 457 1.88 -25.46 6.91
CA ASP A 457 2.27 -26.86 7.13
C ASP A 457 1.10 -27.75 6.69
N LEU A 458 1.30 -28.49 5.60
CA LEU A 458 0.27 -29.23 4.89
C LEU A 458 0.36 -30.71 5.23
N ASP A 459 -0.74 -31.27 5.73
CA ASP A 459 -0.92 -32.72 5.88
C ASP A 459 -1.49 -33.29 4.58
N LEU A 460 -0.79 -34.23 3.95
CA LEU A 460 -1.21 -34.88 2.70
C LEU A 460 -1.67 -36.32 2.93
N ASP A 461 -2.83 -36.70 2.39
CA ASP A 461 -3.33 -38.07 2.43
C ASP A 461 -2.59 -39.00 1.45
N GLY A 462 -2.88 -40.31 1.51
CA GLY A 462 -2.24 -41.30 0.64
C GLY A 462 -2.51 -41.14 -0.86
N ALA A 463 -3.42 -40.24 -1.26
CA ALA A 463 -3.66 -39.86 -2.65
C ALA A 463 -2.97 -38.53 -3.02
N GLY A 464 -2.13 -37.98 -2.14
CA GLY A 464 -1.41 -36.72 -2.34
C GLY A 464 -2.27 -35.47 -2.14
N ARG A 465 -3.47 -35.61 -1.56
CA ARG A 465 -4.41 -34.49 -1.39
C ARG A 465 -4.23 -33.83 -0.03
N ILE A 466 -4.47 -32.53 0.05
CA ILE A 466 -4.47 -31.81 1.33
C ILE A 466 -5.60 -32.34 2.22
N ALA A 467 -5.23 -33.00 3.32
CA ALA A 467 -6.14 -33.48 4.37
C ALA A 467 -6.32 -32.43 5.47
N GLY A 468 -5.29 -31.62 5.72
CA GLY A 468 -5.29 -30.54 6.69
C GLY A 468 -4.20 -29.52 6.40
N ALA A 469 -4.35 -28.31 6.92
CA ALA A 469 -3.35 -27.26 6.84
C ALA A 469 -3.29 -26.51 8.17
N LYS A 470 -2.07 -26.38 8.72
CA LYS A 470 -1.79 -25.52 9.87
C LYS A 470 -1.14 -24.25 9.37
N LEU A 471 -1.79 -23.13 9.61
CA LEU A 471 -1.31 -21.80 9.21
C LEU A 471 -0.67 -21.12 10.40
N ALA A 472 0.51 -20.56 10.20
CA ALA A 472 1.24 -19.79 11.21
C ALA A 472 1.83 -18.52 10.59
N GLU A 473 1.92 -17.47 11.40
CA GLU A 473 2.51 -16.20 11.02
C GLU A 473 3.65 -15.84 11.97
N SER A 474 4.79 -15.42 11.41
CA SER A 474 5.96 -15.00 12.19
C SER A 474 6.23 -13.52 11.98
N TRP A 475 5.91 -12.72 12.99
CA TRP A 475 6.21 -11.29 13.02
C TRP A 475 7.70 -11.04 13.31
N LEU A 476 8.35 -10.23 12.48
CA LEU A 476 9.78 -9.90 12.56
C LEU A 476 10.04 -8.76 13.54
N THR A 477 9.58 -8.91 14.78
CA THR A 477 9.72 -7.94 15.85
C THR A 477 11.18 -7.82 16.33
N ASP A 478 11.45 -6.85 17.21
CA ASP A 478 12.76 -6.66 17.85
C ASP A 478 13.24 -7.87 18.67
N ALA A 479 12.35 -8.81 19.01
CA ALA A 479 12.72 -10.06 19.68
C ALA A 479 13.45 -11.05 18.74
N VAL A 480 13.25 -10.94 17.43
CA VAL A 480 13.93 -11.77 16.44
C VAL A 480 15.32 -11.19 16.19
N ARG A 481 16.35 -11.96 16.55
CA ARG A 481 17.74 -11.58 16.28
C ARG A 481 18.03 -11.60 14.79
N ASP A 482 18.92 -10.73 14.33
CA ASP A 482 19.38 -10.76 12.95
C ASP A 482 20.27 -11.95 12.64
N GLN A 483 20.13 -12.49 11.44
CA GLN A 483 21.07 -13.48 10.94
C GLN A 483 22.39 -12.81 10.60
N ASN A 484 23.47 -13.25 11.26
CA ASN A 484 24.80 -12.65 11.12
C ASN A 484 25.31 -12.58 9.67
N GLY A 485 24.98 -13.57 8.84
CA GLY A 485 25.42 -13.65 7.44
C GLY A 485 24.81 -12.59 6.55
N ILE A 486 23.51 -12.33 6.70
CA ILE A 486 22.77 -11.27 6.00
C ILE A 486 23.12 -9.89 6.58
N ARG A 487 23.18 -9.74 7.91
CA ARG A 487 23.58 -8.46 8.56
C ARG A 487 24.94 -7.97 8.07
N ARG A 488 25.94 -8.86 7.98
CA ARG A 488 27.25 -8.51 7.41
C ARG A 488 27.20 -8.15 5.92
N ALA A 489 26.34 -8.79 5.14
CA ALA A 489 26.19 -8.47 3.72
C ALA A 489 25.56 -7.08 3.52
N MET A 490 24.56 -6.74 4.34
CA MET A 490 23.91 -5.45 4.33
C MET A 490 24.85 -4.33 4.77
N ASN A 491 25.69 -4.55 5.79
CA ASN A 491 26.73 -3.59 6.17
C ASN A 491 27.67 -3.30 5.00
N ARG A 492 28.22 -4.34 4.35
CA ARG A 492 29.08 -4.16 3.16
C ARG A 492 28.36 -3.51 1.97
N PHE A 493 27.05 -3.71 1.85
CA PHE A 493 26.26 -3.05 0.82
C PHE A 493 26.24 -1.54 1.06
N TYR A 494 25.88 -1.09 2.27
CA TYR A 494 25.88 0.34 2.60
C TYR A 494 27.27 0.97 2.57
N ASP A 495 28.32 0.25 2.99
CA ASP A 495 29.71 0.74 2.87
C ASP A 495 30.06 1.16 1.44
N ARG A 496 29.59 0.38 0.45
CA ARG A 496 29.82 0.69 -0.97
C ARG A 496 28.87 1.74 -1.50
N VAL A 497 27.57 1.62 -1.21
CA VAL A 497 26.55 2.49 -1.80
C VAL A 497 26.58 3.89 -1.18
N GLY A 498 26.82 3.99 0.12
CA GLY A 498 26.97 5.25 0.84
C GLY A 498 28.11 6.13 0.33
N ALA A 499 29.17 5.52 -0.21
CA ALA A 499 30.30 6.23 -0.81
C ALA A 499 29.98 6.84 -2.19
N LEU A 500 28.85 6.49 -2.81
CA LEU A 500 28.48 6.99 -4.15
C LEU A 500 27.83 8.37 -4.02
N ALA A 501 28.40 9.37 -4.70
CA ALA A 501 27.86 10.73 -4.72
C ALA A 501 26.41 10.77 -5.23
N GLU A 502 26.08 9.98 -6.25
CA GLU A 502 24.73 9.87 -6.82
C GLU A 502 23.70 9.30 -5.82
N ALA A 503 24.12 8.38 -4.94
CA ALA A 503 23.26 7.81 -3.92
C ALA A 503 22.97 8.81 -2.81
N GLN A 504 23.98 9.61 -2.41
CA GLN A 504 23.81 10.69 -1.44
C GLN A 504 22.94 11.82 -1.99
N ALA A 505 23.19 12.25 -3.24
CA ALA A 505 22.44 13.33 -3.88
C ALA A 505 20.94 13.03 -4.07
N GLY A 506 20.58 11.75 -4.12
CA GLY A 506 19.18 11.31 -4.20
C GLY A 506 18.40 11.39 -2.90
N VAL A 507 19.07 11.62 -1.76
CA VAL A 507 18.42 11.71 -0.44
C VAL A 507 18.04 13.15 -0.14
N ARG A 508 16.79 13.35 0.29
CA ARG A 508 16.29 14.65 0.73
C ARG A 508 17.07 15.10 1.97
N ALA A 509 17.69 16.27 1.88
CA ALA A 509 18.29 16.93 3.03
C ALA A 509 17.19 17.66 3.84
N PRO A 510 17.02 17.36 5.15
CA PRO A 510 15.94 17.92 5.99
C PRO A 510 15.85 19.46 5.98
N LEU A 511 16.96 20.18 5.72
CA LEU A 511 16.99 21.65 5.77
C LEU A 511 17.43 22.30 4.44
N SER A 512 17.45 21.57 3.32
CA SER A 512 17.91 22.14 2.03
C SER A 512 17.00 23.24 1.47
N GLY A 513 15.73 23.26 1.86
CA GLY A 513 14.78 24.32 1.46
C GLY A 513 14.92 25.61 2.24
N ASP A 514 15.76 25.62 3.28
CA ASP A 514 15.92 26.74 4.20
C ASP A 514 17.00 27.72 3.68
N PRO A 515 16.64 28.98 3.35
CA PRO A 515 17.59 29.95 2.82
C PRO A 515 18.80 30.25 3.72
N TYR A 516 18.68 29.99 5.04
CA TYR A 516 19.80 30.18 5.97
C TYR A 516 20.99 29.26 5.68
N TRP A 517 20.78 28.14 4.99
CA TRP A 517 21.77 27.07 4.83
C TRP A 517 22.59 27.14 3.55
N GLN A 518 22.16 27.94 2.58
CA GLN A 518 22.74 27.91 1.24
C GLN A 518 24.07 28.66 1.17
N GLY A 519 25.12 27.99 0.68
CA GLY A 519 26.44 28.58 0.39
C GLY A 519 27.24 29.03 1.62
N LYS A 520 26.82 28.66 2.83
CA LYS A 520 27.47 29.07 4.09
C LYS A 520 28.24 27.94 4.75
N ARG A 521 29.25 28.31 5.53
CA ARG A 521 30.12 27.40 6.28
C ARG A 521 29.60 27.17 7.70
N PHE A 522 29.98 26.03 8.25
CA PHE A 522 29.66 25.62 9.62
C PHE A 522 30.84 25.82 10.56
N ALA A 523 30.57 26.21 11.80
CA ALA A 523 31.55 26.38 12.87
C ALA A 523 31.80 25.07 13.64
N GLY A 524 30.79 24.19 13.71
CA GLY A 524 30.76 23.04 14.61
C GLY A 524 30.50 23.43 16.07
N ALA A 525 30.00 22.48 16.86
CA ALA A 525 29.60 22.69 18.25
C ALA A 525 30.74 23.22 19.14
N GLU A 526 31.98 22.73 18.95
CA GLU A 526 33.14 23.22 19.70
C GLU A 526 33.47 24.69 19.37
N GLY A 527 33.17 25.16 18.15
CA GLY A 527 33.28 26.58 17.80
C GLY A 527 32.30 27.46 18.57
N CYS A 528 31.09 26.96 18.83
CA CYS A 528 30.07 27.68 19.61
C CYS A 528 30.42 27.74 21.11
N ARG A 529 31.07 26.70 21.66
CA ARG A 529 31.40 26.56 23.08
C ARG A 529 32.18 27.74 23.66
N GLY A 530 33.03 28.40 22.86
CA GLY A 530 33.86 29.52 23.33
C GLY A 530 33.05 30.66 23.95
N CYS A 531 31.90 30.98 23.35
CA CYS A 531 30.99 32.04 23.80
C CYS A 531 29.72 31.51 24.49
N HIS A 532 29.26 30.30 24.15
CA HIS A 532 28.00 29.69 24.61
C HIS A 532 28.23 28.46 25.48
N GLN A 533 28.88 28.65 26.63
CA GLN A 533 29.32 27.54 27.48
C GLN A 533 28.16 26.79 28.17
N GLU A 534 27.16 27.53 28.66
CA GLU A 534 26.00 26.97 29.34
C GLU A 534 25.11 26.19 28.36
N GLU A 535 24.83 26.78 27.20
CA GLU A 535 24.01 26.16 26.16
C GLU A 535 24.70 24.92 25.59
N PHE A 536 26.02 24.98 25.38
CA PHE A 536 26.81 23.82 24.97
C PHE A 536 26.74 22.70 26.02
N ALA A 537 26.87 23.02 27.31
CA ALA A 537 26.79 22.03 28.39
C ALA A 537 25.41 21.38 28.45
N GLN A 538 24.34 22.15 28.27
CA GLN A 538 22.98 21.62 28.18
C GLN A 538 22.82 20.71 26.96
N TRP A 539 23.20 21.17 25.77
CA TRP A 539 23.12 20.40 24.53
C TRP A 539 23.85 19.06 24.65
N LYS A 540 25.05 19.07 25.25
CA LYS A 540 25.86 17.87 25.46
C LYS A 540 25.15 16.80 26.31
N GLY A 541 24.21 17.19 27.16
CA GLY A 541 23.36 16.28 27.94
C GLY A 541 22.18 15.69 27.16
N THR A 542 21.93 16.11 25.92
CA THR A 542 20.80 15.65 25.10
C THR A 542 21.17 14.49 24.18
N PRO A 543 20.18 13.69 23.71
CA PRO A 543 20.43 12.65 22.70
C PRO A 543 21.02 13.19 21.39
N HIS A 544 20.74 14.46 21.05
CA HIS A 544 21.27 15.10 19.84
C HIS A 544 22.80 15.12 19.81
N ALA A 545 23.47 15.33 20.94
CA ALA A 545 24.93 15.36 21.04
C ALA A 545 25.61 13.99 20.85
N SER A 546 24.83 12.90 20.87
CA SER A 546 25.32 11.54 20.61
C SER A 546 24.61 10.88 19.42
N ALA A 547 23.85 11.65 18.65
CA ALA A 547 23.03 11.14 17.56
C ALA A 547 23.85 10.33 16.55
N TYR A 548 25.03 10.79 16.14
CA TYR A 548 25.84 10.08 15.15
C TYR A 548 26.44 8.78 15.70
N LYS A 549 26.71 8.72 17.01
CA LYS A 549 27.19 7.50 17.67
C LYS A 549 26.20 6.34 17.50
N THR A 550 24.89 6.62 17.51
CA THR A 550 23.87 5.56 17.31
C THR A 550 23.99 4.92 15.93
N LEU A 551 24.41 5.68 14.91
CA LEU A 551 24.70 5.17 13.57
C LEU A 551 26.00 4.35 13.55
N LEU A 552 27.03 4.75 14.31
CA LEU A 552 28.25 3.94 14.45
C LEU A 552 27.95 2.59 15.08
N ASP A 553 27.20 2.58 16.19
CA ASP A 553 26.85 1.37 16.95
C ASP A 553 26.05 0.36 16.10
N LYS A 554 25.26 0.84 15.13
CA LYS A 554 24.45 0.03 14.21
C LYS A 554 25.08 -0.16 12.82
N HIS A 555 26.27 0.39 12.58
CA HIS A 555 26.90 0.40 11.25
C HIS A 555 26.01 1.05 10.17
N ARG A 556 25.32 2.14 10.50
CA ARG A 556 24.45 2.93 9.61
C ARG A 556 25.01 4.30 9.26
N HIS A 557 26.24 4.57 9.65
CA HIS A 557 26.96 5.79 9.29
C HIS A 557 27.31 5.90 7.80
N TYR A 558 27.10 4.82 7.04
CA TYR A 558 27.15 4.80 5.57
C TYR A 558 25.76 4.83 4.90
N GLN A 559 24.66 4.87 5.65
CA GLN A 559 23.31 4.94 5.06
C GLN A 559 22.87 6.41 4.93
N PRO A 560 22.83 7.00 3.72
CA PRO A 560 22.64 8.44 3.58
C PRO A 560 21.32 8.97 4.17
N VAL A 561 20.24 8.17 4.16
CA VAL A 561 18.95 8.52 4.78
C VAL A 561 19.06 8.66 6.31
N CYS A 562 19.86 7.81 6.96
CA CYS A 562 20.08 7.93 8.40
C CYS A 562 21.02 9.10 8.71
N VAL A 563 22.07 9.25 7.90
CA VAL A 563 23.05 10.32 8.07
C VAL A 563 22.41 11.69 7.93
N SER A 564 21.46 11.88 7.01
CA SER A 564 20.84 13.18 6.74
C SER A 564 20.18 13.85 7.96
N CYS A 565 19.74 13.06 8.94
CA CYS A 565 19.12 13.54 10.18
C CYS A 565 20.06 13.51 11.41
N HIS A 566 21.26 12.94 11.30
CA HIS A 566 22.17 12.68 12.43
C HIS A 566 23.46 13.52 12.39
N VAL A 567 23.54 14.49 11.47
CA VAL A 567 24.73 15.33 11.22
C VAL A 567 24.33 16.75 10.88
N VAL A 568 25.29 17.66 10.89
CA VAL A 568 25.10 19.05 10.45
C VAL A 568 25.34 19.17 8.94
N GLY A 569 24.42 19.84 8.24
CA GLY A 569 24.66 20.32 6.88
C GLY A 569 24.65 19.25 5.79
N PHE A 570 24.03 18.09 6.01
CA PHE A 570 23.92 17.07 4.96
C PHE A 570 23.37 17.66 3.66
N GLY A 571 24.02 17.35 2.53
CA GLY A 571 23.64 17.86 1.21
C GLY A 571 24.10 19.29 0.89
N SER A 572 24.73 19.99 1.84
CA SER A 572 25.39 21.27 1.59
C SER A 572 26.86 21.09 1.18
N GLU A 573 27.43 22.09 0.48
CA GLU A 573 28.83 22.07 0.02
C GLU A 573 29.84 21.95 1.17
N TYR A 574 29.54 22.54 2.33
CA TYR A 574 30.46 22.62 3.47
C TYR A 574 30.04 21.73 4.64
N GLY A 575 28.99 20.93 4.47
CA GLY A 575 28.43 20.12 5.53
C GLY A 575 29.05 18.75 5.65
N TYR A 576 28.40 17.90 6.45
CA TYR A 576 28.84 16.53 6.63
C TYR A 576 28.59 15.68 5.38
N HIS A 577 29.61 14.92 4.96
CA HIS A 577 29.50 13.92 3.90
C HIS A 577 29.63 12.49 4.45
N VAL A 578 28.84 11.57 3.89
CA VAL A 578 28.81 10.16 4.32
C VAL A 578 30.20 9.54 4.24
N GLY A 579 30.58 8.77 5.26
CA GLY A 579 31.88 8.09 5.33
C GLY A 579 33.01 8.92 5.94
N GLN A 580 32.70 10.02 6.63
CA GLN A 580 33.68 10.85 7.35
C GLN A 580 33.45 10.78 8.87
N PRO A 581 33.68 9.64 9.54
CA PRO A 581 33.29 9.45 10.95
C PRO A 581 33.99 10.42 11.92
N GLU A 582 35.16 10.93 11.56
CA GLU A 582 35.93 11.90 12.35
C GLU A 582 35.58 13.37 12.04
N ASN A 583 34.63 13.63 11.14
CA ASN A 583 34.26 14.99 10.78
C ASN A 583 33.58 15.68 11.99
N PRO A 584 34.03 16.90 12.37
CA PRO A 584 33.50 17.63 13.51
C PRO A 584 32.02 18.02 13.39
N LEU A 585 31.41 17.86 12.21
CA LEU A 585 29.98 18.09 11.96
C LEU A 585 29.10 16.85 12.23
N GLY A 586 29.67 15.78 12.79
CA GLY A 586 28.89 14.65 13.28
C GLY A 586 28.00 15.04 14.47
N ASN A 587 26.83 14.42 14.59
CA ASN A 587 25.76 14.69 15.57
C ASN A 587 24.81 15.81 15.15
N VAL A 588 23.66 15.88 15.81
CA VAL A 588 22.71 16.99 15.68
C VAL A 588 23.22 18.10 16.60
N GLN A 589 23.84 19.13 16.03
CA GLN A 589 24.51 20.20 16.79
C GLN A 589 23.69 21.50 16.84
N CYS A 590 24.24 22.53 17.49
CA CYS A 590 23.68 23.88 17.59
C CYS A 590 23.21 24.41 16.21
N GLU A 591 24.01 24.17 15.17
CA GLU A 591 23.78 24.70 13.83
C GLU A 591 22.61 24.03 13.11
N VAL A 592 22.11 22.86 13.53
CA VAL A 592 20.85 22.28 13.01
C VAL A 592 19.66 23.16 13.39
N CYS A 593 19.66 23.69 14.61
CA CYS A 593 18.61 24.57 15.09
C CYS A 593 18.83 26.02 14.66
N HIS A 594 20.07 26.52 14.81
CA HIS A 594 20.42 27.93 14.67
C HIS A 594 20.97 28.32 13.28
N GLY A 595 21.11 27.36 12.37
CA GLY A 595 21.70 27.56 11.06
C GLY A 595 23.24 27.64 11.08
N PRO A 596 23.88 27.82 9.91
CA PRO A 596 25.33 27.87 9.79
C PRO A 596 25.94 29.07 10.53
N GLY A 597 26.84 28.81 11.47
CA GLY A 597 27.37 29.77 12.44
C GLY A 597 28.80 30.24 12.18
N ALA A 598 29.47 29.82 11.10
CA ALA A 598 30.86 30.21 10.85
C ALA A 598 31.04 31.75 10.71
N GLU A 599 30.09 32.42 10.06
CA GLU A 599 30.08 33.89 9.93
C GLU A 599 29.83 34.54 11.30
N HIS A 600 28.89 34.00 12.08
CA HIS A 600 28.59 34.47 13.42
C HIS A 600 29.80 34.33 14.37
N ALA A 601 30.52 33.22 14.31
CA ALA A 601 31.72 33.00 15.13
C ALA A 601 32.84 34.02 14.81
N GLN A 602 32.91 34.52 13.57
CA GLN A 602 33.89 35.53 13.17
C GLN A 602 33.42 36.95 13.49
N GLN A 603 32.13 37.23 13.28
CA GLN A 603 31.52 38.54 13.45
C GLN A 603 30.18 38.40 14.17
N PRO A 604 30.16 38.32 15.51
CA PRO A 604 28.95 38.03 16.27
C PRO A 604 27.86 39.09 16.04
N SER A 605 26.76 38.66 15.43
CA SER A 605 25.59 39.50 15.17
C SER A 605 24.32 38.67 15.30
N GLY A 606 23.21 39.32 15.71
CA GLY A 606 21.90 38.67 15.71
C GLY A 606 21.31 38.46 14.32
N ALA A 607 21.90 39.08 13.29
CA ALA A 607 21.42 39.04 11.90
C ALA A 607 22.03 37.89 11.07
N ASN A 608 23.15 37.31 11.52
CA ASN A 608 23.86 36.23 10.80
C ASN A 608 23.73 34.87 11.50
N ILE A 609 22.77 34.72 12.42
CA ILE A 609 22.42 33.48 13.08
C ILE A 609 20.92 33.44 13.36
N ARG A 610 20.29 32.26 13.30
CA ARG A 610 18.88 32.12 13.66
C ARG A 610 18.72 32.15 15.17
N ARG A 611 18.15 33.22 15.70
CA ARG A 611 17.87 33.35 17.14
C ARG A 611 16.59 32.65 17.58
N GLN A 612 15.57 32.67 16.74
CA GLN A 612 14.28 32.04 17.01
C GLN A 612 14.12 30.82 16.09
N VAL A 613 14.00 29.66 16.70
CA VAL A 613 13.87 28.39 15.99
C VAL A 613 12.38 28.08 15.86
N SER A 614 11.90 27.92 14.63
CA SER A 614 10.52 27.50 14.38
C SER A 614 10.37 26.00 14.59
N GLU A 615 9.16 25.58 14.96
CA GLU A 615 8.79 24.17 15.08
C GLU A 615 9.12 23.36 13.81
N SER A 616 8.96 23.99 12.64
CA SER A 616 9.24 23.35 11.35
C SER A 616 10.65 22.76 11.27
N VAL A 617 11.66 23.36 11.91
CA VAL A 617 13.04 22.83 11.93
C VAL A 617 13.09 21.45 12.58
N CYS A 618 12.31 21.24 13.66
CA CYS A 618 12.25 19.96 14.35
C CYS A 618 11.52 18.91 13.50
N LEU A 619 10.42 19.31 12.84
CA LEU A 619 9.56 18.41 12.06
C LEU A 619 10.19 17.90 10.76
N GLU A 620 11.28 18.52 10.30
CA GLU A 620 12.05 18.02 9.15
C GLU A 620 12.68 16.65 9.42
N CYS A 621 13.16 16.43 10.65
CA CYS A 621 13.68 15.13 11.09
C CYS A 621 12.66 14.34 11.92
N HIS A 622 11.84 15.01 12.74
CA HIS A 622 10.82 14.38 13.59
C HIS A 622 9.46 14.37 12.90
N ASN A 623 9.28 13.39 12.01
CA ASN A 623 8.03 13.15 11.31
C ASN A 623 7.53 11.72 11.57
N PRO A 624 6.30 11.36 11.16
CA PRO A 624 5.75 10.02 11.40
C PRO A 624 6.61 8.87 10.85
N GLU A 625 7.49 9.12 9.88
CA GLU A 625 8.40 8.11 9.32
C GLU A 625 9.58 7.81 10.25
N HIS A 626 10.15 8.83 10.90
CA HIS A 626 11.38 8.70 11.70
C HIS A 626 11.14 8.74 13.22
N SER A 627 10.05 9.36 13.67
CA SER A 627 9.77 9.66 15.07
C SER A 627 8.26 9.79 15.34
N ASP A 628 7.56 8.67 15.29
CA ASP A 628 6.09 8.55 15.41
C ASP A 628 5.50 8.95 16.77
N ARG A 629 6.32 9.02 17.83
CA ARG A 629 5.94 9.49 19.18
C ARG A 629 6.50 10.87 19.54
N PHE A 630 6.90 11.65 18.54
CA PHE A 630 7.34 13.02 18.78
C PHE A 630 6.14 13.94 19.00
N VAL A 631 6.11 14.60 20.15
CA VAL A 631 5.17 15.68 20.47
C VAL A 631 6.01 16.92 20.74
N TYR A 632 5.88 17.95 19.90
CA TYR A 632 6.77 19.11 19.91
C TYR A 632 6.74 19.83 21.27
N GLU A 633 5.56 20.06 21.83
CA GLU A 633 5.37 20.77 23.09
C GLU A 633 5.99 20.04 24.29
N GLU A 634 6.03 18.71 24.25
CA GLU A 634 6.63 17.89 25.30
C GLU A 634 8.17 17.83 25.20
N ARG A 635 8.70 17.91 23.97
CA ARG A 635 10.14 17.76 23.70
C ARG A 635 10.89 19.09 23.72
N LEU A 636 10.24 20.19 23.34
CA LEU A 636 10.83 21.53 23.31
C LEU A 636 11.49 21.93 24.65
N PRO A 637 10.89 21.72 25.83
CA PRO A 637 11.52 22.08 27.10
C PRO A 637 12.87 21.43 27.37
N MET A 638 13.17 20.29 26.73
CA MET A 638 14.43 19.56 26.89
C MET A 638 15.59 20.20 26.11
N VAL A 639 15.30 21.04 25.12
CA VAL A 639 16.30 21.63 24.22
C VAL A 639 16.34 23.15 24.27
N VAL A 640 15.37 23.80 24.94
CA VAL A 640 15.39 25.25 25.15
C VAL A 640 16.45 25.62 26.18
N HIS A 641 17.34 26.51 25.78
CA HIS A 641 18.37 27.12 26.61
C HIS A 641 17.74 28.08 27.64
N ARG A 642 17.19 27.54 28.73
CA ARG A 642 16.75 28.35 29.88
C ARG A 642 17.95 28.59 30.77
N HIS A 643 18.25 29.84 31.07
CA HIS A 643 19.18 30.16 32.17
C HIS A 643 18.70 29.43 33.43
N ILE A 644 19.63 28.74 34.10
CA ILE A 644 19.38 28.01 35.36
C ILE A 644 18.90 28.97 36.48
N ASP A 645 18.99 30.28 36.29
CA ASP A 645 18.48 31.28 37.23
C ASP A 645 17.07 31.77 36.87
N ARG A 646 16.05 30.98 37.29
CA ARG A 646 14.73 31.42 37.79
C ARG A 646 13.77 30.23 37.91
N VAL A 647 14.13 29.27 38.77
CA VAL A 647 13.13 28.46 39.48
C VAL A 647 13.17 28.89 40.94
N SER A 648 12.64 30.09 41.18
CA SER A 648 12.19 30.50 42.51
C SER A 648 10.75 30.99 42.36
N HIS A 649 9.83 30.13 42.80
CA HIS A 649 8.42 30.40 43.06
C HIS A 649 7.57 30.90 41.89
N ARG A 650 6.74 30.01 41.34
CA ARG A 650 5.28 30.02 41.56
C ARG A 650 4.64 28.74 41.04
#